data_AF-A0A1H0D2P9-F1
#
_entry.id   AF-A0A1H0D2P9-F1
#
_cell.length_a   1.000
_cell.length_b   1.000
_cell.length_c   1.000
_cell.angle_alpha   90.00
_cell.angle_beta   90.00
_cell.angle_gamma   90.00
#
_symmetry.space_group_name_H-M   'P 1'
#
loop_
_entity.id
_entity.type
_entity.pdbx_description
1 polymer ?
#
loop_
_entity_poly.entity_id
_entity_poly.type
_entity_poly.pdbx_seq_one_letter_code
_entity_poly.pdbx_strand_id
1 'polypeptide(L)'
;MPRETNPAGAPRRFWLSGRRAAEQDRFFREALEVQGWEEGDETHWDAAWVTGMPAPEQFRRAAPRRKLNHFPGNAALTVKSRLHDSLAALRARLVDGYGAAHPLTARLDFFPRAWAMPHDVQALQLAALAAPATRWIEKPTNASKGKGVRVLRDVAEATTARDHLVQAYLDRPHTIRGHKYVLRLYVLISSLTPLRLYLYRQGFAKLASEPWDPEDADNPFSQLTNPDINALNTRAEVPVEFIDLARYRAWLRDQGHDDAGLFARIEDLVALTAISAVDDLRRRGQEVGADPRGGYELLGLDCLVDADLKPWILECNLSPSLGTCAAPEDGGRVEARIKGELVRDMLALVDVAGDHPPVEGRDAATLLAEARAEERRAGGFERLLPADDPERYLPAFSLPSLADLTLAEAVAGRALPRPRLVRRRVAEFHEEDRLALFAEASGRLYRPNDAAALIWLLATEGLDPDAIAAALAEASEAPASLEALRDTVWSTLGEWCREGLLCQGQQQTQALAQEAEEQGGEAPAEASPSHWRLRCDDLDAVVMLPDAAVERRLAEAFGERLSPASSEASAAVTTVHLAVLVSPSGYALAQDARLVASRLTLAEVVPALGTRLLRRVARAEAPVLDLVWWSPAPGQATLLALGETAQRLPTDLPGEACRGVRLVVEGGQPRLEPLGLPLVGHPAAATSARGAADVPLVVIQGDGEGGEAGPPRPLSRLEALAALLPLTHGPGETTPSAAAMAGLDAWLEEVARHEVAPTLSPERLAAWRLARGGTTREEANDAAADASVDA
;
A
#
# COMPACT_ATOMS: atom_id res chain seq x y z
N MET A 1 -6.82 33.32 -25.08
CA MET A 1 -6.88 34.16 -23.87
C MET A 1 -5.92 35.32 -24.06
N PRO A 2 -6.29 36.57 -23.78
CA PRO A 2 -5.43 37.73 -24.04
C PRO A 2 -4.25 37.74 -23.08
N ARG A 3 -3.10 38.27 -23.54
CA ARG A 3 -1.88 38.49 -22.75
C ARG A 3 -2.22 39.31 -21.50
N GLU A 4 -2.14 38.71 -20.32
CA GLU A 4 -1.92 39.47 -19.08
C GLU A 4 -0.47 39.99 -19.11
N THR A 5 -0.28 41.09 -19.85
CA THR A 5 0.79 42.03 -19.53
C THR A 5 0.35 42.74 -18.26
N ASN A 6 1.05 42.50 -17.15
CA ASN A 6 0.94 43.30 -15.94
C ASN A 6 0.95 44.79 -16.37
N PRO A 7 -0.07 45.60 -16.05
CA PRO A 7 -0.07 47.01 -16.43
C PRO A 7 1.22 47.63 -15.94
N ALA A 8 2.02 48.14 -16.88
CA ALA A 8 3.33 48.72 -16.59
C ALA A 8 3.18 49.79 -15.51
N GLY A 9 3.58 49.48 -14.27
CA GLY A 9 3.54 50.39 -13.14
C GLY A 9 2.97 49.85 -11.82
N ALA A 10 2.30 48.68 -11.79
CA ALA A 10 1.88 48.09 -10.51
C ALA A 10 3.05 47.34 -9.83
N PRO A 11 3.34 47.61 -8.55
CA PRO A 11 4.39 46.90 -7.82
C PRO A 11 4.04 45.41 -7.69
N ARG A 12 5.01 44.53 -7.95
CA ARG A 12 4.87 43.08 -7.76
C ARG A 12 4.74 42.77 -6.28
N ARG A 13 3.93 41.76 -5.93
CA ARG A 13 3.59 41.46 -4.53
C ARG A 13 4.12 40.12 -4.07
N PHE A 14 4.70 40.08 -2.88
CA PHE A 14 5.06 38.84 -2.21
C PHE A 14 4.20 38.58 -0.98
N TRP A 15 3.90 37.30 -0.71
CA TRP A 15 3.13 36.89 0.47
C TRP A 15 3.95 35.94 1.33
N LEU A 16 4.08 36.27 2.61
CA LEU A 16 4.68 35.43 3.64
C LEU A 16 3.58 34.80 4.49
N SER A 17 3.66 33.49 4.72
CA SER A 17 2.67 32.77 5.52
C SER A 17 3.27 31.62 6.29
N GLY A 18 2.55 31.15 7.30
CA GLY A 18 2.93 30.01 8.15
C GLY A 18 3.16 30.39 9.62
N ARG A 19 3.39 29.37 10.45
CA ARG A 19 3.54 29.53 11.91
C ARG A 19 5.01 29.48 12.32
N ARG A 20 5.81 30.46 11.92
CA ARG A 20 7.22 30.59 12.33
C ARG A 20 7.58 32.03 12.68
N ALA A 21 8.71 32.19 13.36
CA ALA A 21 9.27 33.49 13.72
C ALA A 21 9.75 34.23 12.46
N ALA A 22 9.60 35.57 12.44
CA ALA A 22 9.92 36.42 11.28
C ALA A 22 11.37 36.28 10.76
N GLU A 23 12.30 35.90 11.63
CA GLU A 23 13.70 35.61 11.28
C GLU A 23 13.85 34.50 10.22
N GLN A 24 12.88 33.61 10.09
CA GLN A 24 12.88 32.50 9.14
C GLN A 24 12.55 32.98 7.72
N ASP A 25 11.86 34.12 7.59
CA ASP A 25 11.45 34.70 6.32
C ASP A 25 12.32 35.90 5.92
N ARG A 26 13.21 36.33 6.82
CA ARG A 26 14.07 37.52 6.65
C ARG A 26 14.75 37.56 5.29
N PHE A 27 15.45 36.49 4.91
CA PHE A 27 16.22 36.48 3.67
C PHE A 27 15.36 36.55 2.41
N PHE A 28 14.16 35.96 2.43
CA PHE A 28 13.23 36.04 1.31
C PHE A 28 12.66 37.46 1.18
N ARG A 29 12.21 38.03 2.30
CA ARG A 29 11.74 39.42 2.38
C ARG A 29 12.79 40.41 1.89
N GLU A 30 13.99 40.39 2.48
CA GLU A 30 15.09 41.29 2.12
C GLU A 30 15.47 41.17 0.63
N ALA A 31 15.50 39.94 0.09
CA ALA A 31 15.86 39.73 -1.30
C ALA A 31 14.83 40.32 -2.30
N LEU A 32 13.55 40.36 -1.94
CA LEU A 32 12.49 40.90 -2.79
C LEU A 32 12.25 42.41 -2.58
N GLU A 33 12.31 42.90 -1.34
CA GLU A 33 12.16 44.34 -1.04
C GLU A 33 13.24 45.17 -1.74
N VAL A 34 14.49 44.67 -1.79
CA VAL A 34 15.59 45.32 -2.53
C VAL A 34 15.32 45.41 -4.04
N GLN A 35 14.45 44.54 -4.57
CA GLN A 35 14.01 44.54 -5.96
C GLN A 35 12.73 45.37 -6.19
N GLY A 36 12.24 46.09 -5.17
CA GLY A 36 11.05 46.94 -5.25
C GLY A 36 9.72 46.18 -5.18
N TRP A 37 9.73 44.95 -4.65
CA TRP A 37 8.49 44.21 -4.37
C TRP A 37 7.84 44.68 -3.08
N GLU A 38 6.51 44.61 -3.03
CA GLU A 38 5.71 44.99 -1.86
C GLU A 38 5.08 43.76 -1.18
N GLU A 39 4.86 43.83 0.13
CA GLU A 39 4.15 42.79 0.87
C GLU A 39 2.66 42.81 0.49
N GLY A 40 2.16 41.67 0.03
CA GLY A 40 0.76 41.42 -0.32
C GLY A 40 0.06 40.52 0.70
N ASP A 41 -0.93 39.77 0.24
CA ASP A 41 -1.74 38.88 1.09
C ASP A 41 -2.06 37.56 0.36
N GLU A 42 -2.75 36.65 1.04
CA GLU A 42 -3.15 35.34 0.50
C GLU A 42 -4.01 35.42 -0.76
N THR A 43 -4.62 36.58 -1.02
CA THR A 43 -5.48 36.86 -2.18
C THR A 43 -4.77 37.63 -3.29
N HIS A 44 -3.66 38.33 -3.00
CA HIS A 44 -2.94 39.18 -3.94
C HIS A 44 -1.41 38.98 -3.80
N TRP A 45 -0.89 37.98 -4.51
CA TRP A 45 0.55 37.67 -4.55
C TRP A 45 0.98 37.19 -5.94
N ASP A 46 2.21 37.56 -6.31
CA ASP A 46 2.96 37.05 -7.46
C ASP A 46 4.04 36.04 -7.02
N ALA A 47 4.57 36.21 -5.80
CA ALA A 47 5.47 35.25 -5.16
C ALA A 47 4.96 34.88 -3.76
N ALA A 48 4.76 33.60 -3.48
CA ALA A 48 4.36 33.10 -2.18
C ALA A 48 5.49 32.30 -1.52
N TRP A 49 5.81 32.69 -0.29
CA TRP A 49 6.71 31.97 0.60
C TRP A 49 5.92 31.52 1.83
N VAL A 50 5.55 30.25 1.85
CA VAL A 50 4.79 29.65 2.93
C VAL A 50 5.73 28.77 3.75
N THR A 51 5.67 28.87 5.07
CA THR A 51 6.35 27.96 5.99
C THR A 51 5.35 26.93 6.51
N GLY A 52 5.50 25.67 6.08
CA GLY A 52 4.51 24.62 6.27
C GLY A 52 3.68 24.38 5.01
N MET A 53 2.57 23.65 5.12
CA MET A 53 1.78 23.26 3.95
C MET A 53 0.74 24.32 3.57
N PRO A 54 0.76 24.87 2.33
CA PRO A 54 -0.29 25.75 1.82
C PRO A 54 -1.66 25.08 1.70
N ALA A 55 -2.72 25.88 1.68
CA ALA A 55 -4.06 25.40 1.36
C ALA A 55 -4.16 24.97 -0.13
N PRO A 56 -5.00 23.97 -0.48
CA PRO A 56 -5.20 23.50 -1.85
C PRO A 56 -5.48 24.62 -2.88
N GLU A 57 -6.18 25.67 -2.48
CA GLU A 57 -6.54 26.83 -3.30
C GLU A 57 -5.29 27.59 -3.78
N GLN A 58 -4.25 27.67 -2.96
CA GLN A 58 -3.02 28.40 -3.29
C GLN A 58 -2.23 27.69 -4.39
N PHE A 59 -2.23 26.35 -4.40
CA PHE A 59 -1.62 25.58 -5.47
C PHE A 59 -2.31 25.78 -6.82
N ARG A 60 -3.65 25.92 -6.83
CA ARG A 60 -4.42 26.22 -8.05
C ARG A 60 -4.18 27.62 -8.60
N ARG A 61 -3.70 28.55 -7.76
CA ARG A 61 -3.34 29.93 -8.16
C ARG A 61 -1.93 30.02 -8.75
N ALA A 62 -1.05 29.10 -8.40
CA ALA A 62 0.29 29.04 -8.94
C ALA A 62 0.26 28.94 -10.46
N ALA A 63 1.18 29.64 -11.12
CA ALA A 63 1.26 29.75 -12.57
C ALA A 63 2.71 30.06 -12.99
N PRO A 64 3.08 30.01 -14.28
CA PRO A 64 4.45 30.29 -14.70
C PRO A 64 5.01 31.65 -14.22
N ARG A 65 4.15 32.66 -14.03
CA ARG A 65 4.51 33.99 -13.48
C ARG A 65 4.04 34.23 -12.05
N ARG A 66 3.41 33.23 -11.41
CA ARG A 66 3.00 33.28 -10.00
C ARG A 66 3.60 32.10 -9.26
N LYS A 67 4.68 32.36 -8.52
CA LYS A 67 5.55 31.32 -7.96
C LYS A 67 5.20 30.99 -6.52
N LEU A 68 5.05 29.71 -6.20
CA LEU A 68 4.80 29.17 -4.86
C LEU A 68 5.92 28.20 -4.48
N ASN A 69 6.45 28.34 -3.27
CA ASN A 69 7.60 27.58 -2.77
C ASN A 69 7.29 26.13 -2.34
N HIS A 70 6.19 25.53 -2.84
CA HIS A 70 5.85 24.14 -2.55
C HIS A 70 5.23 23.40 -3.75
N PHE A 71 5.44 22.09 -3.78
CA PHE A 71 4.65 21.16 -4.58
C PHE A 71 3.66 20.35 -3.72
N PRO A 72 2.41 20.13 -4.18
CA PRO A 72 1.52 19.16 -3.55
C PRO A 72 2.17 17.77 -3.51
N GLY A 73 2.01 17.05 -2.41
CA GLY A 73 2.54 15.68 -2.27
C GLY A 73 3.96 15.58 -1.70
N ASN A 74 4.61 16.71 -1.35
CA ASN A 74 5.97 16.73 -0.77
C ASN A 74 6.11 15.98 0.57
N ALA A 75 5.01 15.56 1.19
CA ALA A 75 5.00 14.66 2.34
C ALA A 75 5.72 13.33 2.04
N ALA A 76 5.71 12.87 0.77
CA ALA A 76 6.48 11.72 0.30
C ALA A 76 8.00 11.85 0.59
N LEU A 77 8.52 13.07 0.65
CA LEU A 77 9.92 13.33 1.03
C LEU A 77 10.04 13.78 2.48
N THR A 78 9.10 14.59 2.97
CA THR A 78 9.31 15.41 4.17
C THR A 78 8.74 14.81 5.46
N VAL A 79 7.90 13.79 5.35
CA VAL A 79 7.44 13.01 6.51
C VAL A 79 8.29 11.74 6.61
N LYS A 80 8.85 11.48 7.79
CA LYS A 80 9.84 10.40 8.00
C LYS A 80 9.37 9.02 7.54
N SER A 81 8.15 8.62 7.90
CA SER A 81 7.57 7.35 7.47
C SER A 81 7.34 7.31 5.96
N ARG A 82 6.85 8.40 5.38
CA ARG A 82 6.60 8.48 3.93
C ARG A 82 7.87 8.49 3.10
N LEU A 83 8.94 9.15 3.57
CA LEU A 83 10.26 9.07 2.96
C LEU A 83 10.78 7.63 2.94
N HIS A 84 10.59 6.91 4.05
CA HIS A 84 10.93 5.50 4.13
C HIS A 84 10.11 4.68 3.12
N ASP A 85 8.78 4.87 3.08
CA ASP A 85 7.89 4.19 2.15
C ASP A 85 8.30 4.45 0.68
N SER A 86 8.58 5.70 0.30
CA SER A 86 8.98 6.08 -1.06
C SER A 86 10.31 5.42 -1.48
N LEU A 87 11.32 5.44 -0.59
CA LEU A 87 12.60 4.79 -0.85
C LEU A 87 12.50 3.26 -0.88
N ALA A 88 11.69 2.67 0.01
CA ALA A 88 11.43 1.24 0.05
C ALA A 88 10.66 0.77 -1.20
N ALA A 89 9.67 1.53 -1.66
CA ALA A 89 8.92 1.25 -2.88
C ALA A 89 9.82 1.31 -4.13
N LEU A 90 10.72 2.30 -4.19
CA LEU A 90 11.75 2.38 -5.21
C LEU A 90 12.67 1.15 -5.19
N ARG A 91 13.16 0.75 -4.02
CA ARG A 91 14.00 -0.44 -3.86
C ARG A 91 13.29 -1.71 -4.30
N ALA A 92 12.04 -1.91 -3.86
CA ALA A 92 11.22 -3.06 -4.23
C ALA A 92 11.03 -3.15 -5.75
N ARG A 93 10.76 -2.02 -6.42
CA ARG A 93 10.66 -1.98 -7.88
C ARG A 93 11.95 -2.38 -8.59
N LEU A 94 13.11 -1.92 -8.10
CA LEU A 94 14.40 -2.32 -8.69
C LEU A 94 14.69 -3.80 -8.44
N VAL A 95 14.31 -4.34 -7.28
CA VAL A 95 14.41 -5.78 -6.98
C VAL A 95 13.52 -6.58 -7.93
N ASP A 96 12.26 -6.20 -8.10
CA ASP A 96 11.31 -6.91 -8.97
C ASP A 96 11.76 -6.86 -10.46
N GLY A 97 12.38 -5.76 -10.90
CA GLY A 97 12.79 -5.57 -12.30
C GLY A 97 14.19 -6.06 -12.67
N TYR A 98 15.15 -5.99 -11.74
CA TYR A 98 16.58 -6.28 -11.99
C TYR A 98 17.19 -7.30 -11.02
N GLY A 99 16.53 -7.62 -9.92
CA GLY A 99 17.03 -8.51 -8.88
C GLY A 99 17.69 -7.80 -7.70
N ALA A 100 17.74 -8.50 -6.56
CA ALA A 100 18.24 -7.95 -5.29
C ALA A 100 19.75 -7.66 -5.30
N ALA A 101 20.54 -8.50 -5.97
CA ALA A 101 21.99 -8.36 -6.06
C ALA A 101 22.45 -7.37 -7.16
N HIS A 102 21.52 -6.78 -7.91
CA HIS A 102 21.87 -5.89 -9.01
C HIS A 102 22.51 -4.58 -8.50
N PRO A 103 23.55 -4.03 -9.16
CA PRO A 103 24.21 -2.79 -8.73
C PRO A 103 23.25 -1.59 -8.58
N LEU A 104 22.18 -1.53 -9.38
CA LEU A 104 21.14 -0.48 -9.23
C LEU A 104 20.42 -0.58 -7.89
N THR A 105 20.15 -1.79 -7.41
CA THR A 105 19.48 -2.02 -6.13
C THR A 105 20.39 -1.67 -4.96
N ALA A 106 21.67 -2.05 -5.03
CA ALA A 106 22.66 -1.75 -4.00
C ALA A 106 22.89 -0.24 -3.81
N ARG A 107 22.67 0.59 -4.85
CA ARG A 107 22.73 2.06 -4.75
C ARG A 107 21.69 2.65 -3.80
N LEU A 108 20.65 1.91 -3.42
CA LEU A 108 19.64 2.36 -2.46
C LEU A 108 19.97 2.00 -1.01
N ASP A 109 21.12 1.38 -0.74
CA ASP A 109 21.52 1.02 0.62
C ASP A 109 22.05 2.23 1.42
N PHE A 110 21.42 3.40 1.29
CA PHE A 110 21.79 4.64 2.00
C PHE A 110 20.73 5.11 3.02
N PHE A 111 19.66 4.37 3.22
CA PHE A 111 18.66 4.68 4.24
C PHE A 111 18.52 3.50 5.21
N PRO A 112 18.49 3.74 6.53
CA PRO A 112 18.34 2.64 7.48
C PRO A 112 16.94 2.05 7.40
N ARG A 113 16.82 0.73 7.61
CA ARG A 113 15.53 0.06 7.74
C ARG A 113 14.74 0.68 8.90
N ALA A 114 13.44 0.86 8.69
CA ALA A 114 12.55 1.46 9.66
C ALA A 114 11.22 0.68 9.70
N TRP A 115 10.54 0.76 10.83
CA TRP A 115 9.32 0.03 11.14
C TRP A 115 8.30 1.01 11.71
N ALA A 116 7.14 1.11 11.07
CA ALA A 116 6.06 2.00 11.45
C ALA A 116 5.18 1.38 12.53
N MET A 117 5.07 2.04 13.69
CA MET A 117 4.32 1.53 14.82
C MET A 117 2.82 1.90 14.73
N PRO A 118 1.90 1.05 15.23
CA PRO A 118 2.12 -0.29 15.79
C PRO A 118 2.15 -1.41 14.73
N HIS A 119 1.92 -1.10 13.46
CA HIS A 119 1.69 -2.09 12.41
C HIS A 119 2.87 -3.05 12.23
N ASP A 120 4.10 -2.55 12.37
CA ASP A 120 5.32 -3.31 12.11
C ASP A 120 5.97 -3.88 13.37
N VAL A 121 5.28 -3.89 14.52
CA VAL A 121 5.86 -4.32 15.81
C VAL A 121 6.40 -5.75 15.75
N GLN A 122 5.70 -6.66 15.07
CA GLN A 122 6.12 -8.06 14.91
C GLN A 122 7.36 -8.15 14.00
N ALA A 123 7.35 -7.42 12.88
CA ALA A 123 8.49 -7.37 11.96
C ALA A 123 9.74 -6.75 12.63
N LEU A 124 9.55 -5.76 13.51
CA LEU A 124 10.62 -5.17 14.32
C LEU A 124 11.21 -6.19 15.30
N GLN A 125 10.36 -6.93 16.01
CA GLN A 125 10.80 -7.96 16.95
C GLN A 125 11.58 -9.08 16.25
N LEU A 126 11.11 -9.53 15.08
CA LEU A 126 11.82 -10.51 14.26
C LEU A 126 13.19 -9.99 13.79
N ALA A 127 13.25 -8.72 13.35
CA ALA A 127 14.51 -8.10 12.94
C ALA A 127 15.51 -7.98 14.10
N ALA A 128 15.03 -7.63 15.29
CA ALA A 128 15.87 -7.57 16.49
C ALA A 128 16.34 -8.94 16.96
N LEU A 129 15.51 -9.97 16.84
CA LEU A 129 15.91 -11.35 17.13
C LEU A 129 16.97 -11.86 16.15
N ALA A 130 16.83 -11.53 14.86
CA ALA A 130 17.78 -11.92 13.82
C ALA A 130 19.13 -11.20 13.95
N ALA A 131 19.16 -9.97 14.48
CA ALA A 131 20.38 -9.20 14.68
C ALA A 131 20.45 -8.57 16.08
N PRO A 132 20.74 -9.37 17.14
CA PRO A 132 20.67 -8.93 18.54
C PRO A 132 21.62 -7.78 18.93
N ALA A 133 22.69 -7.58 18.17
CA ALA A 133 23.64 -6.48 18.39
C ALA A 133 23.15 -5.14 17.83
N THR A 134 22.07 -5.12 17.04
CA THR A 134 21.54 -3.90 16.42
C THR A 134 20.98 -2.99 17.48
N ARG A 135 21.40 -1.73 17.46
CA ARG A 135 20.83 -0.66 18.30
C ARG A 135 19.69 0.02 17.56
N TRP A 136 18.77 0.62 18.30
CA TRP A 136 17.53 1.15 17.74
C TRP A 136 17.32 2.60 18.15
N ILE A 137 16.69 3.39 17.29
CA ILE A 137 16.29 4.76 17.59
C ILE A 137 14.80 4.92 17.30
N GLU A 138 14.08 5.41 18.30
CA GLU A 138 12.65 5.73 18.20
C GLU A 138 12.49 7.21 17.87
N LYS A 139 11.62 7.50 16.90
CA LYS A 139 11.34 8.85 16.41
C LYS A 139 9.84 9.05 16.23
N PRO A 140 9.25 10.15 16.72
CA PRO A 140 7.90 10.49 16.33
C PRO A 140 7.88 10.93 14.86
N THR A 141 6.87 10.50 14.12
CA THR A 141 6.74 10.68 12.66
C THR A 141 6.55 12.15 12.25
N ASN A 142 5.83 12.92 13.07
CA ASN A 142 5.49 14.32 12.81
C ASN A 142 6.19 15.32 13.75
N ALA A 143 7.06 14.85 14.66
CA ALA A 143 7.83 15.75 15.51
C ALA A 143 9.02 16.36 14.76
N SER A 144 9.28 17.63 15.06
CA SER A 144 10.47 18.37 14.61
C SER A 144 11.36 18.73 15.80
N LYS A 145 12.58 19.21 15.52
CA LYS A 145 13.55 19.70 16.52
C LYS A 145 14.07 18.64 17.51
N GLY A 146 14.04 17.35 17.13
CA GLY A 146 14.55 16.26 17.97
C GLY A 146 13.71 15.92 19.21
N LYS A 147 12.54 16.56 19.39
CA LYS A 147 11.66 16.26 20.54
C LYS A 147 11.11 14.84 20.46
N GLY A 148 11.26 14.07 21.53
CA GLY A 148 10.78 12.69 21.63
C GLY A 148 11.65 11.66 20.91
N VAL A 149 12.79 12.06 20.34
CA VAL A 149 13.75 11.12 19.75
C VAL A 149 14.60 10.51 20.86
N ARG A 150 14.68 9.18 20.90
CA ARG A 150 15.49 8.45 21.89
C ARG A 150 16.17 7.23 21.27
N VAL A 151 17.40 6.98 21.68
CA VAL A 151 18.07 5.69 21.40
C VAL A 151 17.52 4.68 22.41
N LEU A 152 17.10 3.52 21.93
CA LEU A 152 16.57 2.45 22.76
C LEU A 152 17.71 1.57 23.25
N ARG A 153 17.68 1.21 24.54
CA ARG A 153 18.58 0.22 25.13
C ARG A 153 18.16 -1.20 24.78
N ASP A 154 16.84 -1.42 24.76
CA ASP A 154 16.19 -2.65 24.34
C ASP A 154 15.03 -2.28 23.38
N VAL A 155 14.91 -3.02 22.27
CA VAL A 155 13.81 -2.86 21.32
C VAL A 155 12.44 -3.08 21.98
N ALA A 156 12.38 -3.88 23.06
CA ALA A 156 11.16 -4.14 23.81
C ALA A 156 10.60 -2.87 24.48
N GLU A 157 11.42 -1.83 24.66
CA GLU A 157 10.99 -0.53 25.17
C GLU A 157 10.29 0.33 24.11
N ALA A 158 10.31 -0.08 22.83
CA ALA A 158 9.70 0.66 21.74
C ALA A 158 8.19 0.88 21.98
N THR A 159 7.73 2.11 21.76
CA THR A 159 6.30 2.42 21.88
C THR A 159 5.47 1.75 20.77
N THR A 160 4.24 1.38 21.10
CA THR A 160 3.23 0.93 20.12
C THR A 160 2.29 2.06 19.69
N ALA A 161 2.70 3.32 19.87
CA ALA A 161 1.93 4.49 19.45
C ALA A 161 1.91 4.62 17.90
N ARG A 162 0.76 5.04 17.34
CA ARG A 162 0.52 5.12 15.88
C ARG A 162 1.37 6.15 15.14
N ASP A 163 1.97 7.08 15.86
CA ASP A 163 2.71 8.21 15.33
C ASP A 163 4.22 8.05 15.49
N HIS A 164 4.72 6.83 15.70
CA HIS A 164 6.14 6.56 15.93
C HIS A 164 6.74 5.63 14.86
N LEU A 165 8.03 5.84 14.61
CA LEU A 165 8.87 5.05 13.72
C LEU A 165 10.08 4.56 14.53
N VAL A 166 10.34 3.26 14.50
CA VAL A 166 11.55 2.67 15.05
C VAL A 166 12.50 2.39 13.90
N GLN A 167 13.76 2.76 14.04
CA GLN A 167 14.76 2.64 12.98
C GLN A 167 16.06 2.04 13.54
N ALA A 168 16.80 1.30 12.71
CA ALA A 168 18.15 0.88 13.07
C ALA A 168 19.04 2.11 13.34
N TYR A 169 19.68 2.15 14.51
CA TYR A 169 20.57 3.23 14.90
C TYR A 169 21.94 3.08 14.24
N LEU A 170 22.45 4.17 13.67
CA LEU A 170 23.79 4.22 13.09
C LEU A 170 24.80 4.46 14.21
N ASP A 171 25.35 3.38 14.74
CA ASP A 171 26.19 3.31 15.94
C ASP A 171 27.71 3.41 15.67
N ARG A 172 28.10 3.64 14.41
CA ARG A 172 29.49 3.92 14.02
C ARG A 172 29.58 5.22 13.21
N PRO A 173 29.21 6.39 13.77
CA PRO A 173 29.31 7.65 13.05
C PRO A 173 30.79 8.00 12.80
N HIS A 174 31.08 8.63 11.66
CA HIS A 174 32.31 9.41 11.53
C HIS A 174 32.21 10.62 12.46
N THR A 175 33.32 11.00 13.10
CA THR A 175 33.31 12.07 14.11
C THR A 175 34.32 13.16 13.78
N ILE A 176 33.99 14.39 14.17
CA ILE A 176 34.90 15.54 14.11
C ILE A 176 35.32 15.84 15.54
N ARG A 177 36.60 15.66 15.87
CA ARG A 177 37.12 15.82 17.24
C ARG A 177 36.31 14.98 18.26
N GLY A 178 35.92 13.76 17.88
CA GLY A 178 35.10 12.86 18.71
C GLY A 178 33.61 13.21 18.78
N HIS A 179 33.14 14.29 18.15
CA HIS A 179 31.73 14.68 18.16
C HIS A 179 31.01 14.14 16.92
N LYS A 180 29.81 13.57 17.14
CA LYS A 180 28.91 13.16 16.06
C LYS A 180 28.47 14.37 15.25
N TYR A 181 28.31 14.23 13.93
CA TYR A 181 27.79 15.29 13.08
C TYR A 181 26.80 14.79 12.04
N VAL A 182 25.98 15.72 11.53
CA VAL A 182 25.14 15.52 10.34
C VAL A 182 25.40 16.63 9.34
N LEU A 183 25.38 16.31 8.06
CA LEU A 183 25.45 17.27 6.97
C LEU A 183 24.04 17.75 6.62
N ARG A 184 23.80 19.05 6.77
CA ARG A 184 22.65 19.76 6.21
C ARG A 184 22.96 20.16 4.78
N LEU A 185 22.25 19.55 3.84
CA LEU A 185 22.32 19.83 2.42
C LEU A 185 21.06 20.60 2.00
N TYR A 186 21.20 21.54 1.06
CA TYR A 186 20.08 22.27 0.50
C TYR A 186 19.80 21.79 -0.93
N VAL A 187 18.59 21.28 -1.15
CA VAL A 187 18.18 20.69 -2.41
C VAL A 187 17.00 21.48 -2.95
N LEU A 188 17.03 21.82 -4.24
CA LEU A 188 15.95 22.53 -4.92
C LEU A 188 15.38 21.67 -6.05
N ILE A 189 14.08 21.43 -5.98
CA ILE A 189 13.31 20.90 -7.11
C ILE A 189 12.70 22.11 -7.82
N SER A 190 13.18 22.44 -9.03
CA SER A 190 12.65 23.59 -9.80
C SER A 190 11.48 23.22 -10.71
N SER A 191 11.37 21.95 -11.09
CA SER A 191 10.29 21.42 -11.92
C SER A 191 10.09 19.94 -11.66
N LEU A 192 8.83 19.49 -11.80
CA LEU A 192 8.45 18.08 -11.72
C LEU A 192 8.33 17.43 -13.09
N THR A 193 8.08 18.18 -14.17
CA THR A 193 7.85 17.61 -15.51
C THR A 193 8.42 18.55 -16.59
N PRO A 194 9.63 18.30 -17.10
CA PRO A 194 10.57 17.26 -16.65
C PRO A 194 11.14 17.54 -15.25
N LEU A 195 11.55 16.50 -14.53
CA LEU A 195 12.17 16.62 -13.21
C LEU A 195 13.52 17.35 -13.33
N ARG A 196 13.63 18.50 -12.67
CA ARG A 196 14.86 19.28 -12.55
C ARG A 196 15.24 19.44 -11.09
N LEU A 197 16.42 18.95 -10.75
CA LEU A 197 16.92 18.85 -9.39
C LEU A 197 18.29 19.50 -9.28
N TYR A 198 18.47 20.32 -8.24
CA TYR A 198 19.73 20.98 -7.97
C TYR A 198 20.16 20.78 -6.50
N LEU A 199 21.46 20.66 -6.28
CA LEU A 199 22.09 20.63 -4.96
C LEU A 199 22.88 21.92 -4.78
N TYR A 200 22.68 22.61 -3.67
CA TYR A 200 23.48 23.79 -3.35
C TYR A 200 24.88 23.37 -2.90
N ARG A 201 25.92 23.96 -3.49
CA ARG A 201 27.34 23.62 -3.19
C ARG A 201 27.75 23.84 -1.73
N GLN A 202 26.99 24.66 -1.00
CA GLN A 202 27.21 24.96 0.41
C GLN A 202 26.09 24.40 1.29
N GLY A 203 26.44 24.21 2.55
CA GLY A 203 25.60 23.63 3.60
C GLY A 203 26.36 23.63 4.92
N PHE A 204 25.98 22.79 5.86
CA PHE A 204 26.61 22.77 7.19
C PHE A 204 26.80 21.36 7.73
N ALA A 205 27.98 21.04 8.24
CA ALA A 205 28.14 19.98 9.23
C ALA A 205 27.72 20.54 10.59
N LYS A 206 26.70 19.92 11.20
CA LYS A 206 26.16 20.28 12.52
C LYS A 206 26.64 19.30 13.54
N LEU A 207 27.41 19.77 14.52
CA LEU A 207 28.01 18.91 15.53
C LEU A 207 27.09 18.76 16.73
N ALA A 208 27.16 17.59 17.35
CA ALA A 208 26.71 17.37 18.72
C ALA A 208 27.58 18.19 19.69
N SER A 209 27.05 18.58 20.84
CA SER A 209 27.74 19.44 21.83
C SER A 209 28.61 18.65 22.81
N GLU A 210 28.49 17.32 22.86
CA GLU A 210 29.37 16.43 23.61
C GLU A 210 29.98 15.35 22.71
N PRO A 211 31.15 14.80 23.07
CA PRO A 211 31.74 13.67 22.36
C PRO A 211 30.76 12.50 22.27
N TRP A 212 30.74 11.82 21.13
CA TRP A 212 29.91 10.65 20.92
C TRP A 212 30.38 9.50 21.80
N ASP A 213 29.47 9.00 22.63
CA ASP A 213 29.69 7.83 23.48
C ASP A 213 28.64 6.77 23.13
N PRO A 214 29.01 5.60 22.58
CA PRO A 214 28.05 4.55 22.34
C PRO A 214 27.37 4.07 23.63
N GLU A 215 28.04 4.07 24.77
CA GLU A 215 27.52 3.43 25.98
C GLU A 215 26.50 4.30 26.74
N ASP A 216 26.43 5.60 26.42
CA ASP A 216 25.51 6.57 27.02
C ASP A 216 24.33 6.90 26.09
N ALA A 217 23.44 5.93 25.89
CA ALA A 217 22.26 6.05 25.02
C ALA A 217 21.27 7.13 25.49
N ASP A 218 21.29 7.49 26.79
CA ASP A 218 20.36 8.44 27.37
C ASP A 218 20.81 9.90 27.23
N ASN A 219 22.08 10.14 26.86
CA ASN A 219 22.62 11.48 26.69
C ASN A 219 22.28 12.07 25.31
N PRO A 220 21.31 12.99 25.23
CA PRO A 220 20.91 13.55 23.94
C PRO A 220 22.00 14.43 23.31
N PHE A 221 22.93 14.97 24.11
CA PHE A 221 23.98 15.87 23.65
C PHE A 221 25.14 15.16 22.96
N SER A 222 25.26 13.84 23.12
CA SER A 222 26.20 12.98 22.39
C SER A 222 25.51 12.21 21.24
N GLN A 223 24.25 11.82 21.41
CA GLN A 223 23.51 11.02 20.42
C GLN A 223 22.84 11.84 19.32
N LEU A 224 22.44 13.10 19.59
CA LEU A 224 21.67 13.95 18.69
C LEU A 224 22.45 15.20 18.28
N THR A 225 22.27 15.61 17.02
CA THR A 225 22.95 16.78 16.42
C THR A 225 22.02 17.96 16.18
N ASN A 226 20.77 17.88 16.68
CA ASN A 226 19.79 18.94 16.53
C ASN A 226 20.25 20.19 17.31
N PRO A 227 20.31 21.37 16.67
CA PRO A 227 20.77 22.59 17.34
C PRO A 227 19.84 23.01 18.48
N ASP A 228 18.52 22.83 18.34
CA ASP A 228 17.56 23.14 19.42
C ASP A 228 17.78 22.30 20.69
N ILE A 229 18.26 21.06 20.55
CA ILE A 229 18.61 20.19 21.68
C ILE A 229 19.95 20.61 22.26
N ASN A 230 20.98 20.73 21.41
CA ASN A 230 22.33 21.03 21.86
C ASN A 230 22.48 22.45 22.44
N ALA A 231 21.65 23.41 22.02
CA ALA A 231 21.57 24.73 22.65
C ALA A 231 21.16 24.70 24.14
N LEU A 232 20.52 23.61 24.60
CA LEU A 232 20.18 23.41 26.01
C LEU A 232 21.37 22.93 26.85
N ASN A 233 22.49 22.54 26.22
CA ASN A 233 23.67 22.09 26.92
C ASN A 233 24.49 23.29 27.44
N THR A 234 24.08 23.86 28.57
CA THR A 234 24.76 24.99 29.21
C THR A 234 26.15 24.66 29.75
N ARG A 235 26.57 23.38 29.72
CA ARG A 235 27.91 22.94 30.12
C ARG A 235 28.93 23.01 28.98
N ALA A 236 28.46 23.01 27.73
CA ALA A 236 29.33 23.12 26.56
C ALA A 236 29.79 24.57 26.35
N GLU A 237 31.07 24.77 26.03
CA GLU A 237 31.61 26.10 25.68
C GLU A 237 30.99 26.62 24.38
N VAL A 238 30.83 25.73 23.39
CA VAL A 238 30.14 26.00 22.13
C VAL A 238 28.98 25.01 21.97
N PRO A 239 27.78 25.31 22.51
CA PRO A 239 26.64 24.40 22.43
C PRO A 239 26.13 24.15 21.01
N VAL A 240 26.34 25.08 20.08
CA VAL A 240 25.91 24.95 18.68
C VAL A 240 27.05 25.34 17.76
N GLU A 241 27.67 24.34 17.13
CA GLU A 241 28.80 24.54 16.21
C GLU A 241 28.47 24.04 14.80
N PHE A 242 28.52 24.95 13.82
CA PHE A 242 28.32 24.65 12.41
C PHE A 242 29.59 24.89 11.60
N ILE A 243 29.98 23.91 10.78
CA ILE A 243 31.11 24.00 9.86
C ILE A 243 30.56 24.01 8.42
N ASP A 244 30.88 25.03 7.63
CA ASP A 244 30.46 25.08 6.23
C ASP A 244 31.10 23.95 5.39
N LEU A 245 30.45 23.55 4.29
CA LEU A 245 30.89 22.38 3.51
C LEU A 245 32.25 22.58 2.85
N ALA A 246 32.66 23.82 2.52
CA ALA A 246 34.00 24.04 1.98
C ALA A 246 35.08 23.72 3.01
N ARG A 247 34.90 24.18 4.26
CA ARG A 247 35.80 23.83 5.38
C ARG A 247 35.74 22.34 5.72
N TYR A 248 34.55 21.74 5.72
CA TYR A 248 34.40 20.30 5.94
C TYR A 248 35.15 19.46 4.89
N ARG A 249 35.03 19.80 3.60
CA ARG A 249 35.74 19.11 2.51
C ARG A 249 37.26 19.30 2.58
N ALA A 250 37.72 20.49 2.95
CA ALA A 250 39.14 20.71 3.22
C ALA A 250 39.63 19.83 4.37
N TRP A 251 38.89 19.80 5.48
CA TRP A 251 39.21 18.98 6.63
C TRP A 251 39.25 17.48 6.30
N LEU A 252 38.30 16.95 5.52
CA LEU A 252 38.33 15.56 5.05
C LEU A 252 39.62 15.22 4.30
N ARG A 253 40.04 16.10 3.39
CA ARG A 253 41.29 15.92 2.64
C ARG A 253 42.51 15.96 3.54
N ASP A 254 42.52 16.85 4.53
CA ASP A 254 43.59 16.92 5.54
C ASP A 254 43.65 15.66 6.41
N GLN A 255 42.52 14.96 6.62
CA GLN A 255 42.47 13.65 7.27
C GLN A 255 42.81 12.47 6.33
N GLY A 256 43.11 12.73 5.06
CA GLY A 256 43.43 11.69 4.07
C GLY A 256 42.20 10.99 3.46
N HIS A 257 41.02 11.58 3.59
CA HIS A 257 39.78 11.04 3.02
C HIS A 257 39.49 11.60 1.61
N ASP A 258 38.85 10.78 0.78
CA ASP A 258 38.36 11.18 -0.54
C ASP A 258 37.02 11.93 -0.40
N ASP A 259 37.10 13.25 -0.33
CA ASP A 259 35.92 14.12 -0.25
C ASP A 259 35.10 14.07 -1.55
N ALA A 260 35.74 13.96 -2.72
CA ALA A 260 35.06 13.90 -4.00
C ALA A 260 34.20 12.63 -4.12
N GLY A 261 34.74 11.48 -3.75
CA GLY A 261 34.00 10.23 -3.70
C GLY A 261 32.83 10.23 -2.72
N LEU A 262 33.01 10.84 -1.53
CA LEU A 262 31.90 11.01 -0.58
C LEU A 262 30.78 11.88 -1.16
N PHE A 263 31.12 13.03 -1.73
CA PHE A 263 30.11 13.95 -2.28
C PHE A 263 29.42 13.37 -3.52
N ALA A 264 30.12 12.61 -4.37
CA ALA A 264 29.49 11.88 -5.47
C ALA A 264 28.46 10.84 -4.99
N ARG A 265 28.69 10.18 -3.83
CA ARG A 265 27.70 9.29 -3.20
C ARG A 265 26.52 10.08 -2.62
N ILE A 266 26.77 11.26 -2.06
CA ILE A 266 25.73 12.16 -1.56
C ILE A 266 24.83 12.65 -2.71
N GLU A 267 25.42 13.05 -3.84
CA GLU A 267 24.69 13.46 -5.04
C GLU A 267 23.80 12.33 -5.57
N ASP A 268 24.33 11.09 -5.62
CA ASP A 268 23.56 9.90 -6.02
C ASP A 268 22.36 9.66 -5.12
N LEU A 269 22.58 9.73 -3.80
CA LEU A 269 21.55 9.61 -2.77
C LEU A 269 20.45 10.69 -2.93
N VAL A 270 20.84 11.95 -3.15
CA VAL A 270 19.91 13.07 -3.33
C VAL A 270 19.05 12.86 -4.58
N ALA A 271 19.66 12.46 -5.71
CA ALA A 271 18.95 12.19 -6.95
C ALA A 271 17.95 11.03 -6.80
N LEU A 272 18.39 9.90 -6.22
CA LEU A 272 17.52 8.74 -5.99
C LEU A 272 16.39 9.05 -4.99
N THR A 273 16.66 9.88 -3.99
CA THR A 273 15.64 10.35 -3.04
C THR A 273 14.58 11.17 -3.77
N ALA A 274 14.95 12.13 -4.62
CA ALA A 274 13.97 12.91 -5.38
C ALA A 274 13.15 12.04 -6.35
N ILE A 275 13.79 11.10 -7.05
CA ILE A 275 13.12 10.17 -7.96
C ILE A 275 12.12 9.29 -7.21
N SER A 276 12.43 8.87 -5.98
CA SER A 276 11.55 8.01 -5.17
C SER A 276 10.17 8.62 -4.90
N ALA A 277 10.06 9.95 -4.92
CA ALA A 277 8.82 10.68 -4.61
C ALA A 277 8.19 11.41 -5.80
N VAL A 278 8.83 11.43 -6.98
CA VAL A 278 8.39 12.24 -8.12
C VAL A 278 6.98 11.88 -8.60
N ASP A 279 6.62 10.60 -8.54
CA ASP A 279 5.30 10.13 -8.94
C ASP A 279 4.19 10.61 -7.99
N ASP A 280 4.44 10.61 -6.68
CA ASP A 280 3.50 11.12 -5.69
C ASP A 280 3.30 12.64 -5.82
N LEU A 281 4.40 13.37 -6.06
CA LEU A 281 4.37 14.82 -6.32
C LEU A 281 3.54 15.15 -7.57
N ARG A 282 3.79 14.45 -8.68
CA ARG A 282 3.06 14.63 -9.94
C ARG A 282 1.58 14.28 -9.79
N ARG A 283 1.27 13.12 -9.21
CA ARG A 283 -0.09 12.64 -8.97
C ARG A 283 -0.87 13.62 -8.10
N ARG A 284 -0.30 14.04 -6.97
CA ARG A 284 -0.98 14.98 -6.07
C ARG A 284 -1.13 16.36 -6.69
N GLY A 285 -0.16 16.81 -7.49
CA GLY A 285 -0.27 18.03 -8.29
C GLY A 285 -1.46 18.00 -9.25
N GLN A 286 -1.66 16.88 -9.96
CA GLN A 286 -2.81 16.67 -10.85
C GLN A 286 -4.13 16.62 -10.08
N GLU A 287 -4.21 15.88 -8.98
CA GLU A 287 -5.41 15.78 -8.13
C GLU A 287 -5.88 17.15 -7.59
N VAL A 288 -4.93 18.02 -7.25
CA VAL A 288 -5.23 19.38 -6.75
C VAL A 288 -5.48 20.37 -7.89
N GLY A 289 -5.10 20.06 -9.12
CA GLY A 289 -5.18 20.96 -10.27
C GLY A 289 -4.13 22.07 -10.23
N ALA A 290 -2.94 21.79 -9.71
CA ALA A 290 -1.83 22.74 -9.65
C ALA A 290 -1.12 22.83 -11.01
N ASP A 291 -0.75 24.04 -11.46
CA ASP A 291 0.17 24.19 -12.60
C ASP A 291 1.60 23.87 -12.12
N PRO A 292 2.23 22.80 -12.63
CA PRO A 292 3.56 22.37 -12.17
C PRO A 292 4.66 23.40 -12.44
N ARG A 293 4.43 24.40 -13.31
CA ARG A 293 5.39 25.47 -13.64
C ARG A 293 5.38 26.61 -12.61
N GLY A 294 4.37 26.66 -11.76
CA GLY A 294 4.25 27.65 -10.69
C GLY A 294 4.88 27.22 -9.37
N GLY A 295 5.14 25.93 -9.18
CA GLY A 295 5.74 25.39 -7.96
C GLY A 295 7.26 25.29 -8.05
N TYR A 296 7.92 25.35 -6.90
CA TYR A 296 9.30 24.91 -6.66
C TYR A 296 9.40 24.41 -5.22
N GLU A 297 10.42 23.64 -4.85
CA GLU A 297 10.52 23.09 -3.49
C GLU A 297 11.97 23.14 -2.98
N LEU A 298 12.20 23.93 -1.92
CA LEU A 298 13.48 23.97 -1.21
C LEU A 298 13.44 23.02 0.00
N LEU A 299 14.30 22.02 -0.04
CA LEU A 299 14.41 20.98 0.98
C LEU A 299 15.73 21.10 1.75
N GLY A 300 15.69 20.82 3.05
CA GLY A 300 16.89 20.61 3.86
C GLY A 300 17.09 19.15 4.18
N LEU A 301 17.99 18.48 3.48
CA LEU A 301 18.28 17.06 3.69
C LEU A 301 19.35 16.91 4.76
N ASP A 302 19.09 16.08 5.78
CA ASP A 302 20.06 15.74 6.82
C ASP A 302 20.66 14.37 6.52
N CYS A 303 21.99 14.36 6.34
CA CYS A 303 22.77 13.18 5.98
C CYS A 303 23.83 12.89 7.05
N LEU A 304 23.88 11.65 7.56
CA LEU A 304 24.94 11.19 8.46
C LEU A 304 26.02 10.48 7.65
N VAL A 305 27.28 10.67 8.03
CA VAL A 305 28.41 9.93 7.45
C VAL A 305 28.90 8.93 8.50
N ASP A 306 28.97 7.66 8.15
CA ASP A 306 29.50 6.62 9.04
C ASP A 306 31.03 6.53 8.98
N ALA A 307 31.62 5.74 9.87
CA ALA A 307 33.07 5.56 9.99
C ALA A 307 33.75 5.03 8.71
N ASP A 308 32.99 4.41 7.81
CA ASP A 308 33.48 3.91 6.52
C ASP A 308 33.25 4.95 5.38
N LEU A 309 32.92 6.19 5.76
CA LEU A 309 32.55 7.30 4.90
C LEU A 309 31.35 7.02 3.99
N LYS A 310 30.44 6.15 4.41
CA LYS A 310 29.19 5.94 3.70
C LYS A 310 28.15 6.98 4.16
N PRO A 311 27.53 7.72 3.23
CA PRO A 311 26.47 8.65 3.56
C PRO A 311 25.14 7.93 3.76
N TRP A 312 24.39 8.37 4.76
CA TRP A 312 23.07 7.87 5.13
C TRP A 312 22.07 9.02 5.19
N ILE A 313 20.93 8.90 4.53
CA ILE A 313 19.84 9.86 4.69
C ILE A 313 19.11 9.62 6.01
N LEU A 314 18.87 10.69 6.77
CA LEU A 314 18.11 10.64 8.01
C LEU A 314 16.69 11.18 7.85
N GLU A 315 16.57 12.34 7.22
CA GLU A 315 15.29 13.02 6.95
C GLU A 315 15.44 14.12 5.90
N CYS A 316 14.33 14.47 5.24
CA CYS A 316 14.20 15.70 4.47
C CYS A 316 13.29 16.68 5.20
N ASN A 317 13.77 17.88 5.47
CA ASN A 317 13.01 18.90 6.16
C ASN A 317 12.27 19.79 5.16
N LEU A 318 10.94 19.88 5.29
CA LEU A 318 10.12 20.90 4.65
C LEU A 318 10.45 22.28 5.22
N SER A 319 10.63 23.28 4.35
CA SER A 319 10.97 24.66 4.73
C SER A 319 12.16 24.67 5.72
N PRO A 320 13.39 24.31 5.30
CA PRO A 320 14.53 24.23 6.19
C PRO A 320 14.76 25.55 6.94
N SER A 321 15.22 25.49 8.19
CA SER A 321 15.48 26.71 8.98
C SER A 321 16.45 27.64 8.26
N LEU A 322 16.00 28.87 8.04
CA LEU A 322 16.77 29.97 7.48
C LEU A 322 17.20 31.00 8.55
N GLY A 323 16.74 30.86 9.79
CA GLY A 323 17.26 31.63 10.92
C GLY A 323 18.73 31.30 11.20
N THR A 324 19.47 32.20 11.85
CA THR A 324 20.88 31.97 12.25
C THR A 324 20.89 31.39 13.66
N CYS A 325 21.39 30.17 13.83
CA CYS A 325 21.34 29.43 15.09
C CYS A 325 22.65 29.51 15.87
N ALA A 326 23.79 29.52 15.18
CA ALA A 326 25.10 29.61 15.84
C ALA A 326 25.38 31.06 16.28
N ALA A 327 26.15 31.21 17.36
CA ALA A 327 26.63 32.53 17.76
C ALA A 327 27.53 33.13 16.67
N PRO A 328 27.63 34.48 16.55
CA PRO A 328 28.39 35.11 15.47
C PRO A 328 29.85 34.64 15.35
N GLU A 329 30.50 34.45 16.49
CA GLU A 329 31.85 33.91 16.68
C GLU A 329 31.98 32.42 16.35
N ASP A 330 30.92 31.64 16.54
CA ASP A 330 30.90 30.18 16.40
C ASP A 330 30.35 29.72 15.04
N GLY A 331 30.41 30.59 14.03
CA GLY A 331 29.99 30.30 12.66
C GLY A 331 28.69 30.98 12.23
N GLY A 332 27.97 31.68 13.12
CA GLY A 332 26.71 32.36 12.81
C GLY A 332 26.81 33.40 11.71
N ARG A 333 27.94 34.13 11.60
CA ARG A 333 28.16 35.08 10.48
C ARG A 333 28.25 34.37 9.12
N VAL A 334 28.91 33.22 9.09
CA VAL A 334 29.04 32.40 7.87
C VAL A 334 27.71 31.76 7.53
N GLU A 335 27.00 31.27 8.55
CA GLU A 335 25.65 30.71 8.43
C GLU A 335 24.68 31.72 7.80
N ALA A 336 24.64 32.94 8.32
CA ALA A 336 23.78 34.00 7.79
C ALA A 336 24.13 34.35 6.34
N ARG A 337 25.42 34.45 6.00
CA ARG A 337 25.87 34.71 4.63
C ARG A 337 25.41 33.62 3.66
N ILE A 338 25.71 32.35 3.98
CA ILE A 338 25.39 31.20 3.11
C ILE A 338 23.88 31.10 2.89
N LYS A 339 23.06 31.28 3.94
CA LYS A 339 21.60 31.25 3.82
C LYS A 339 21.04 32.41 3.00
N GLY A 340 21.61 33.60 3.13
CA GLY A 340 21.25 34.74 2.29
C GLY A 340 21.61 34.53 0.82
N GLU A 341 22.78 33.96 0.54
CA GLU A 341 23.21 33.58 -0.82
C GLU A 341 22.32 32.50 -1.43
N LEU A 342 22.03 31.43 -0.66
CA LEU A 342 21.12 30.35 -1.04
C LEU A 342 19.76 30.88 -1.50
N VAL A 343 19.15 31.78 -0.72
CA VAL A 343 17.83 32.33 -1.06
C VAL A 343 17.90 33.19 -2.32
N ARG A 344 18.90 34.06 -2.45
CA ARG A 344 19.05 34.90 -3.67
C ARG A 344 19.26 34.05 -4.92
N ASP A 345 20.13 33.05 -4.85
CA ASP A 345 20.40 32.14 -5.96
C ASP A 345 19.16 31.33 -6.32
N MET A 346 18.38 30.88 -5.34
CA MET A 346 17.13 30.15 -5.56
C MET A 346 16.09 31.02 -6.27
N LEU A 347 15.88 32.27 -5.80
CA LEU A 347 14.94 33.21 -6.42
C LEU A 347 15.33 33.52 -7.87
N ALA A 348 16.64 33.68 -8.11
CA ALA A 348 17.19 33.88 -9.44
C ALA A 348 17.02 32.65 -10.33
N LEU A 349 17.24 31.44 -9.82
CA LEU A 349 17.11 30.17 -10.56
C LEU A 349 15.66 29.93 -11.02
N VAL A 350 14.69 30.06 -10.11
CA VAL A 350 13.26 29.74 -10.42
C VAL A 350 12.51 30.87 -11.14
N ASP A 351 13.20 31.98 -11.43
CA ASP A 351 12.63 33.20 -12.03
C ASP A 351 11.46 33.77 -11.23
N VAL A 352 11.63 34.02 -9.93
CA VAL A 352 10.56 34.65 -9.14
C VAL A 352 10.21 36.04 -9.67
N ALA A 353 11.22 36.75 -10.19
CA ALA A 353 10.99 37.99 -10.92
C ALA A 353 10.03 37.76 -12.10
N GLY A 354 10.19 36.68 -12.86
CA GLY A 354 9.42 36.48 -14.09
C GLY A 354 9.84 37.48 -15.16
N ASP A 355 11.13 37.84 -15.15
CA ASP A 355 11.74 38.76 -16.11
C ASP A 355 11.95 38.06 -17.46
N HIS A 356 11.90 36.73 -17.48
CA HIS A 356 11.91 35.94 -18.70
C HIS A 356 10.49 35.50 -19.07
N PRO A 357 10.12 35.53 -20.36
CA PRO A 357 8.84 35.01 -20.80
C PRO A 357 8.77 33.50 -20.53
N PRO A 358 7.62 32.98 -20.07
CA PRO A 358 7.41 31.54 -19.99
C PRO A 358 7.63 30.93 -21.38
N VAL A 359 8.47 29.89 -21.46
CA VAL A 359 8.66 29.16 -22.70
C VAL A 359 7.48 28.19 -22.85
N GLU A 360 6.78 28.25 -23.98
CA GLU A 360 5.66 27.37 -24.30
C GLU A 360 6.13 26.30 -25.29
N GLY A 361 5.95 25.03 -24.94
CA GLY A 361 6.34 23.91 -25.77
C GLY A 361 6.75 22.71 -24.93
N ARG A 362 6.68 21.52 -25.53
CA ARG A 362 7.16 20.26 -24.93
C ARG A 362 8.23 19.58 -25.80
N ASP A 363 8.65 20.24 -26.87
CA ASP A 363 9.70 19.75 -27.76
C ASP A 363 11.08 19.87 -27.10
N ALA A 364 12.03 19.11 -27.64
CA ALA A 364 13.39 19.03 -27.13
C ALA A 364 14.12 20.39 -27.08
N ALA A 365 13.92 21.25 -28.08
CA ALA A 365 14.61 22.54 -28.14
C ALA A 365 14.09 23.49 -27.06
N THR A 366 12.77 23.52 -26.87
CA THR A 366 12.11 24.29 -25.80
C THR A 366 12.56 23.84 -24.41
N LEU A 367 12.45 22.54 -24.11
CA LEU A 367 12.82 22.01 -22.80
C LEU A 367 14.31 22.26 -22.48
N LEU A 368 15.19 22.07 -23.46
CA LEU A 368 16.63 22.30 -23.30
C LEU A 368 16.95 23.78 -23.10
N ALA A 369 16.29 24.69 -23.85
CA ALA A 369 16.48 26.12 -23.70
C ALA A 369 16.09 26.59 -22.29
N GLU A 370 14.98 26.06 -21.76
CA GLU A 370 14.51 26.34 -20.41
C GLU A 370 15.48 25.83 -19.34
N ALA A 371 15.92 24.57 -19.43
CA ALA A 371 16.89 24.00 -18.50
C ALA A 371 18.22 24.78 -18.49
N ARG A 372 18.75 25.13 -19.67
CA ARG A 372 19.97 25.96 -19.79
C ARG A 372 19.77 27.38 -19.23
N ALA A 373 18.56 27.93 -19.30
CA ALA A 373 18.26 29.23 -18.73
C ALA A 373 18.22 29.22 -17.20
N GLU A 374 17.72 28.13 -16.59
CA GLU A 374 17.86 27.92 -15.14
C GLU A 374 19.33 27.75 -14.75
N GLU A 375 20.08 26.92 -15.46
CA GLU A 375 21.50 26.65 -15.16
C GLU A 375 22.35 27.93 -15.20
N ARG A 376 22.11 28.84 -16.16
CA ARG A 376 22.78 30.16 -16.21
C ARG A 376 22.47 31.06 -15.00
N ARG A 377 21.33 30.86 -14.34
CA ARG A 377 20.88 31.64 -13.18
C ARG A 377 21.07 30.89 -11.86
N ALA A 378 21.68 29.71 -11.90
CA ALA A 378 21.70 28.80 -10.77
C ALA A 378 22.56 29.28 -9.59
N GLY A 379 23.49 30.22 -9.82
CA GLY A 379 24.36 30.73 -8.77
C GLY A 379 25.17 29.60 -8.15
N GLY A 380 24.96 29.32 -6.85
CA GLY A 380 25.56 28.20 -6.15
C GLY A 380 24.86 26.84 -6.24
N PHE A 381 23.75 26.74 -6.98
CA PHE A 381 23.09 25.47 -7.25
C PHE A 381 23.78 24.73 -8.40
N GLU A 382 24.09 23.45 -8.17
CA GLU A 382 24.64 22.53 -9.14
C GLU A 382 23.55 21.56 -9.60
N ARG A 383 23.41 21.38 -10.92
CA ARG A 383 22.38 20.51 -11.51
C ARG A 383 22.72 19.04 -11.24
N LEU A 384 21.77 18.32 -10.67
CA LEU A 384 21.83 16.86 -10.51
C LEU A 384 20.95 16.13 -11.54
N LEU A 385 19.73 16.64 -11.77
CA LEU A 385 18.80 16.08 -12.76
C LEU A 385 18.29 17.18 -13.71
N PRO A 386 18.16 16.89 -15.02
CA PRO A 386 18.68 15.69 -15.71
C PRO A 386 20.20 15.58 -15.52
N ALA A 387 20.74 14.37 -15.40
CA ALA A 387 22.17 14.15 -15.24
C ALA A 387 22.91 14.26 -16.58
N ASP A 388 24.22 14.48 -16.56
CA ASP A 388 25.06 14.43 -17.78
C ASP A 388 25.11 13.02 -18.38
N ASP A 389 24.99 12.00 -17.53
CA ASP A 389 24.75 10.61 -17.91
C ASP A 389 23.36 10.15 -17.42
N PRO A 390 22.29 10.37 -18.22
CA PRO A 390 20.93 10.08 -17.77
C PRO A 390 20.67 8.60 -17.50
N GLU A 391 21.37 7.69 -18.18
CA GLU A 391 21.19 6.24 -18.06
C GLU A 391 21.47 5.75 -16.64
N ARG A 392 22.29 6.49 -15.88
CA ARG A 392 22.52 6.26 -14.46
C ARG A 392 21.24 6.33 -13.62
N TYR A 393 20.24 7.13 -14.00
CA TYR A 393 19.05 7.37 -13.18
C TYR A 393 17.73 6.96 -13.84
N LEU A 394 17.66 6.84 -15.16
CA LEU A 394 16.43 6.45 -15.88
C LEU A 394 15.79 5.14 -15.35
N PRO A 395 16.56 4.07 -15.04
CA PRO A 395 16.01 2.85 -14.44
C PRO A 395 15.34 3.03 -13.08
N ALA A 396 15.69 4.09 -12.34
CA ALA A 396 15.11 4.36 -11.01
C ALA A 396 13.75 5.05 -11.07
N PHE A 397 13.31 5.59 -12.22
CA PHE A 397 11.92 6.04 -12.35
C PHE A 397 10.97 4.84 -12.40
N SER A 398 9.70 5.00 -12.02
CA SER A 398 8.71 3.94 -12.29
C SER A 398 8.57 3.74 -13.80
N LEU A 399 8.36 4.87 -14.50
CA LEU A 399 8.65 5.10 -15.90
C LEU A 399 8.96 6.60 -16.01
N PRO A 400 10.08 7.03 -16.63
CA PRO A 400 10.30 8.46 -16.86
C PRO A 400 9.15 9.01 -17.71
N SER A 401 8.70 10.24 -17.44
CA SER A 401 7.73 10.88 -18.33
C SER A 401 8.38 11.14 -19.69
N LEU A 402 7.57 11.26 -20.74
CA LEU A 402 8.08 11.59 -22.07
C LEU A 402 8.89 12.90 -22.05
N ALA A 403 8.49 13.89 -21.24
CA ALA A 403 9.24 15.13 -21.05
C ALA A 403 10.60 14.90 -20.36
N ASP A 404 10.67 14.02 -19.35
CA ASP A 404 11.93 13.66 -18.69
C ASP A 404 12.92 13.07 -19.69
N LEU A 405 12.45 12.11 -20.49
CA LEU A 405 13.26 11.43 -21.50
C LEU A 405 13.69 12.41 -22.61
N THR A 406 12.77 13.23 -23.09
CA THR A 406 13.04 14.22 -24.14
C THR A 406 14.10 15.23 -23.70
N LEU A 407 14.00 15.75 -22.48
CA LEU A 407 15.02 16.64 -21.93
C LEU A 407 16.36 15.92 -21.71
N ALA A 408 16.33 14.69 -21.19
CA ALA A 408 17.53 13.89 -20.98
C ALA A 408 18.30 13.63 -22.28
N GLU A 409 17.61 13.28 -23.38
CA GLU A 409 18.22 13.12 -24.71
C GLU A 409 18.80 14.43 -25.23
N ALA A 410 18.07 15.54 -25.05
CA ALA A 410 18.52 16.86 -25.49
C ALA A 410 19.78 17.34 -24.75
N VAL A 411 19.88 17.01 -23.46
CA VAL A 411 21.07 17.28 -22.63
C VAL A 411 22.23 16.37 -23.02
N ALA A 412 21.99 15.08 -23.18
CA ALA A 412 23.02 14.10 -23.55
C ALA A 412 23.50 14.27 -25.01
N GLY A 413 22.73 14.95 -25.86
CA GLY A 413 23.03 15.13 -27.28
C GLY A 413 22.92 13.84 -28.10
N ARG A 414 22.23 12.82 -27.58
CA ARG A 414 22.07 11.50 -28.21
C ARG A 414 20.73 10.88 -27.83
N ALA A 415 20.27 9.95 -28.67
CA ALA A 415 19.15 9.09 -28.33
C ALA A 415 19.52 8.19 -27.15
N LEU A 416 18.57 7.98 -26.24
CA LEU A 416 18.73 7.13 -25.06
C LEU A 416 17.96 5.82 -25.25
N PRO A 417 18.43 4.70 -24.67
CA PRO A 417 17.69 3.44 -24.71
C PRO A 417 16.28 3.62 -24.16
N ARG A 418 15.29 3.09 -24.87
CA ARG A 418 13.91 3.11 -24.41
C ARG A 418 13.73 2.10 -23.27
N PRO A 419 12.91 2.43 -22.25
CA PRO A 419 12.67 1.53 -21.13
C PRO A 419 11.94 0.28 -21.63
N ARG A 420 12.38 -0.88 -21.16
CA ARG A 420 11.65 -2.14 -21.33
C ARG A 420 10.88 -2.44 -20.05
N LEU A 421 9.63 -2.85 -20.21
CA LEU A 421 8.72 -3.11 -19.11
C LEU A 421 8.49 -4.61 -18.96
N VAL A 422 8.43 -5.06 -17.72
CA VAL A 422 8.09 -6.43 -17.35
C VAL A 422 6.94 -6.43 -16.36
N ARG A 423 6.21 -7.54 -16.30
CA ARG A 423 5.12 -7.75 -15.34
C ARG A 423 5.68 -7.70 -13.93
N ARG A 424 5.02 -6.95 -13.04
CA ARG A 424 5.40 -6.85 -11.63
C ARG A 424 4.40 -7.62 -10.76
N ARG A 425 4.57 -8.93 -10.65
CA ARG A 425 3.68 -9.82 -9.87
C ARG A 425 2.20 -9.68 -10.28
N VAL A 426 1.96 -9.75 -11.58
CA VAL A 426 0.62 -9.67 -12.18
C VAL A 426 0.27 -11.00 -12.82
N ALA A 427 -0.91 -11.51 -12.51
CA ALA A 427 -1.52 -12.65 -13.18
C ALA A 427 -2.48 -12.17 -14.28
N GLU A 428 -2.44 -12.85 -15.42
CA GLU A 428 -3.30 -12.58 -16.58
C GLU A 428 -4.42 -13.61 -16.67
N PHE A 429 -5.61 -13.13 -17.00
CA PHE A 429 -6.76 -13.96 -17.27
C PHE A 429 -7.32 -13.61 -18.65
N HIS A 430 -7.53 -14.64 -19.46
CA HIS A 430 -8.12 -14.53 -20.78
C HIS A 430 -9.48 -15.22 -20.77
N GLU A 431 -10.54 -14.52 -21.17
CA GLU A 431 -11.87 -15.07 -21.38
C GLU A 431 -12.41 -14.53 -22.70
N GLU A 432 -12.60 -15.43 -23.68
CA GLU A 432 -12.90 -15.06 -25.08
C GLU A 432 -11.86 -14.05 -25.63
N ASP A 433 -12.29 -12.87 -26.06
CA ASP A 433 -11.44 -11.78 -26.58
C ASP A 433 -11.11 -10.71 -25.51
N ARG A 434 -11.30 -11.01 -24.21
CA ARG A 434 -11.10 -10.04 -23.12
C ARG A 434 -9.95 -10.44 -22.19
N LEU A 435 -9.18 -9.41 -21.81
CA LEU A 435 -8.08 -9.50 -20.85
C LEU A 435 -8.51 -8.96 -19.49
N ALA A 436 -8.14 -9.65 -18.42
CA ALA A 436 -8.18 -9.13 -17.05
C ALA A 436 -6.83 -9.35 -16.36
N LEU A 437 -6.44 -8.40 -15.51
CA LEU A 437 -5.14 -8.37 -14.85
C LEU A 437 -5.33 -8.34 -13.33
N PHE A 438 -4.75 -9.27 -12.60
CA PHE A 438 -4.74 -9.25 -11.14
C PHE A 438 -3.36 -8.86 -10.62
N ALA A 439 -3.31 -7.76 -9.88
CA ALA A 439 -2.09 -7.27 -9.26
C ALA A 439 -1.94 -7.86 -7.85
N GLU A 440 -0.93 -8.70 -7.64
CA GLU A 440 -0.71 -9.37 -6.34
C GLU A 440 -0.48 -8.34 -5.22
N ALA A 441 0.39 -7.34 -5.48
CA ALA A 441 0.79 -6.35 -4.48
C ALA A 441 -0.37 -5.47 -3.99
N SER A 442 -1.35 -5.17 -4.85
CA SER A 442 -2.51 -4.34 -4.49
C SER A 442 -3.79 -5.13 -4.28
N GLY A 443 -3.82 -6.42 -4.63
CA GLY A 443 -5.01 -7.27 -4.63
C GLY A 443 -6.14 -6.76 -5.53
N ARG A 444 -5.85 -5.89 -6.51
CA ARG A 444 -6.85 -5.29 -7.41
C ARG A 444 -6.94 -6.05 -8.73
N LEU A 445 -8.16 -6.21 -9.23
CA LEU A 445 -8.45 -6.75 -10.56
C LEU A 445 -8.73 -5.60 -11.53
N TYR A 446 -7.97 -5.51 -12.61
CA TYR A 446 -8.11 -4.53 -13.68
C TYR A 446 -8.74 -5.20 -14.90
N ARG A 447 -9.65 -4.49 -15.56
CA ARG A 447 -10.28 -4.90 -16.82
C ARG A 447 -9.98 -3.83 -17.87
N PRO A 448 -8.82 -3.89 -18.55
CA PRO A 448 -8.48 -2.93 -19.58
C PRO A 448 -9.52 -2.94 -20.71
N ASN A 449 -9.74 -1.78 -21.32
CA ASN A 449 -10.44 -1.72 -22.62
C ASN A 449 -9.53 -2.25 -23.73
N ASP A 450 -10.05 -2.41 -24.95
CA ASP A 450 -9.32 -3.08 -26.04
C ASP A 450 -7.97 -2.40 -26.38
N ALA A 451 -7.95 -1.05 -26.42
CA ALA A 451 -6.73 -0.30 -26.68
C ALA A 451 -5.67 -0.50 -25.57
N ALA A 452 -6.11 -0.47 -24.31
CA ALA A 452 -5.26 -0.76 -23.18
C ALA A 452 -4.81 -2.23 -23.20
N ALA A 453 -5.69 -3.19 -23.49
CA ALA A 453 -5.32 -4.60 -23.57
C ALA A 453 -4.21 -4.84 -24.62
N LEU A 454 -4.29 -4.18 -25.78
CA LEU A 454 -3.25 -4.26 -26.81
C LEU A 454 -1.92 -3.63 -26.35
N ILE A 455 -1.95 -2.46 -25.70
CA ILE A 455 -0.75 -1.85 -25.10
C ILE A 455 -0.10 -2.80 -24.09
N TRP A 456 -0.90 -3.46 -23.25
CA TRP A 456 -0.43 -4.43 -22.27
C TRP A 456 0.29 -5.61 -22.93
N LEU A 457 -0.35 -6.23 -23.93
CA LEU A 457 0.20 -7.37 -24.64
C LEU A 457 1.54 -7.02 -25.30
N LEU A 458 1.58 -5.92 -26.06
CA LEU A 458 2.80 -5.50 -26.75
C LEU A 458 3.94 -5.14 -25.76
N ALA A 459 3.61 -4.46 -24.65
CA ALA A 459 4.60 -4.13 -23.63
C ALA A 459 5.18 -5.38 -22.95
N THR A 460 4.33 -6.35 -22.63
CA THR A 460 4.76 -7.59 -21.96
C THR A 460 5.45 -8.59 -22.90
N GLU A 461 5.23 -8.48 -24.22
CA GLU A 461 6.03 -9.13 -25.27
C GLU A 461 7.42 -8.48 -25.44
N GLY A 462 7.65 -7.31 -24.83
CA GLY A 462 8.96 -6.66 -24.76
C GLY A 462 9.17 -5.53 -25.76
N LEU A 463 8.11 -5.06 -26.43
CA LEU A 463 8.17 -3.84 -27.23
C LEU A 463 8.34 -2.63 -26.30
N ASP A 464 9.15 -1.67 -26.75
CA ASP A 464 9.31 -0.41 -26.06
C ASP A 464 8.13 0.56 -26.36
N PRO A 465 7.93 1.62 -25.54
CA PRO A 465 6.80 2.53 -25.70
C PRO A 465 6.66 3.17 -27.10
N ASP A 466 7.77 3.46 -27.78
CA ASP A 466 7.72 4.10 -29.09
C ASP A 466 7.37 3.07 -30.19
N ALA A 467 7.87 1.83 -30.07
CA ALA A 467 7.48 0.72 -30.94
C ALA A 467 6.00 0.34 -30.79
N ILE A 468 5.45 0.37 -29.57
CA ILE A 468 4.01 0.14 -29.31
C ILE A 468 3.18 1.21 -30.03
N ALA A 469 3.57 2.48 -29.93
CA ALA A 469 2.85 3.57 -30.61
C ALA A 469 2.86 3.40 -32.14
N ALA A 470 3.97 2.96 -32.72
CA ALA A 470 4.07 2.66 -34.15
C ALA A 470 3.15 1.48 -34.55
N ALA A 471 3.16 0.39 -33.78
CA ALA A 471 2.30 -0.78 -34.03
C ALA A 471 0.80 -0.42 -33.96
N LEU A 472 0.40 0.42 -33.00
CA LEU A 472 -0.98 0.92 -32.90
C LEU A 472 -1.37 1.81 -34.10
N ALA A 473 -0.42 2.61 -34.60
CA ALA A 473 -0.65 3.45 -35.78
C ALA A 473 -0.84 2.62 -37.05
N GLU A 474 -0.08 1.53 -37.21
CA GLU A 474 -0.18 0.61 -38.34
C GLU A 474 -1.46 -0.24 -38.30
N ALA A 475 -1.92 -0.63 -37.11
CA ALA A 475 -3.11 -1.45 -36.93
C ALA A 475 -4.44 -0.67 -37.04
N SER A 476 -4.40 0.67 -37.05
CA SER A 476 -5.60 1.51 -37.07
C SER A 476 -6.01 1.88 -38.50
N GLU A 477 -7.29 1.73 -38.84
CA GLU A 477 -7.85 2.18 -40.13
C GLU A 477 -7.96 3.71 -40.25
N ALA A 478 -8.00 4.42 -39.12
CA ALA A 478 -8.04 5.89 -39.04
C ALA A 478 -7.21 6.38 -37.83
N PRO A 479 -5.87 6.28 -37.88
CA PRO A 479 -5.02 6.54 -36.72
C PRO A 479 -5.07 8.02 -36.31
N ALA A 480 -5.09 8.26 -34.99
CA ALA A 480 -4.63 9.54 -34.45
C ALA A 480 -3.17 9.78 -34.89
N SER A 481 -2.68 11.02 -34.83
CA SER A 481 -1.27 11.29 -35.17
C SER A 481 -0.33 10.41 -34.34
N LEU A 482 0.79 9.98 -34.92
CA LEU A 482 1.78 9.16 -34.20
C LEU A 482 2.22 9.80 -32.88
N GLU A 483 2.30 11.13 -32.84
CA GLU A 483 2.59 11.91 -31.63
C GLU A 483 1.50 11.75 -30.55
N ALA A 484 0.22 11.81 -30.93
CA ALA A 484 -0.89 11.60 -29.99
C ALA A 484 -0.97 10.16 -29.47
N LEU A 485 -0.68 9.17 -30.33
CA LEU A 485 -0.57 7.77 -29.94
C LEU A 485 0.61 7.56 -28.98
N ARG A 486 1.75 8.18 -29.27
CA ARG A 486 2.93 8.15 -28.39
C ARG A 486 2.60 8.71 -27.02
N ASP A 487 1.97 9.88 -26.93
CA ASP A 487 1.53 10.47 -25.66
C ASP A 487 0.59 9.54 -24.88
N THR A 488 -0.35 8.90 -25.58
CA THR A 488 -1.30 7.96 -24.98
C THR A 488 -0.59 6.74 -24.41
N VAL A 489 0.28 6.09 -25.20
CA VAL A 489 1.04 4.91 -24.78
C VAL A 489 1.94 5.22 -23.58
N TRP A 490 2.72 6.29 -23.64
CA TRP A 490 3.59 6.70 -22.54
C TRP A 490 2.80 7.02 -21.26
N SER A 491 1.64 7.67 -21.39
CA SER A 491 0.76 7.96 -20.26
C SER A 491 0.19 6.68 -19.64
N THR A 492 -0.36 5.77 -20.46
CA THR A 492 -0.94 4.49 -20.02
C THR A 492 0.10 3.59 -19.34
N LEU A 493 1.26 3.41 -19.95
CA LEU A 493 2.34 2.60 -19.35
C LEU A 493 2.85 3.23 -18.06
N GLY A 494 2.96 4.57 -18.01
CA GLY A 494 3.34 5.28 -16.81
C GLY A 494 2.34 5.09 -15.66
N GLU A 495 1.05 5.06 -15.95
CA GLU A 495 0.00 4.79 -14.97
C GLU A 495 0.11 3.36 -14.41
N TRP A 496 0.29 2.37 -15.29
CA TRP A 496 0.48 0.98 -14.85
C TRP A 496 1.76 0.74 -14.07
N CYS A 497 2.85 1.45 -14.37
CA CYS A 497 4.05 1.41 -13.56
C CYS A 497 3.81 1.98 -12.16
N ARG A 498 3.05 3.09 -12.05
CA ARG A 498 2.67 3.70 -10.76
C ARG A 498 1.72 2.82 -9.95
N GLU A 499 0.76 2.16 -10.61
CA GLU A 499 -0.16 1.20 -9.97
C GLU A 499 0.52 -0.15 -9.64
N GLY A 500 1.77 -0.34 -10.06
CA GLY A 500 2.56 -1.53 -9.77
C GLY A 500 2.21 -2.75 -10.62
N LEU A 501 1.58 -2.56 -11.79
CA LEU A 501 1.33 -3.64 -12.74
C LEU A 501 2.57 -3.98 -13.58
N LEU A 502 3.33 -2.94 -13.94
CA LEU A 502 4.57 -3.04 -14.69
C LEU A 502 5.72 -2.43 -13.89
N CYS A 503 6.93 -2.83 -14.23
CA CYS A 503 8.15 -2.14 -13.80
C CYS A 503 9.20 -2.18 -14.90
N GLN A 504 10.16 -1.25 -14.85
CA GLN A 504 11.34 -1.34 -15.70
C GLN A 504 12.17 -2.55 -15.29
N GLY A 505 12.59 -3.34 -16.28
CA GLY A 505 13.36 -4.54 -16.01
C GLY A 505 13.86 -5.19 -17.29
N GLN A 506 14.68 -6.23 -17.12
CA GLN A 506 15.04 -7.11 -18.23
C GLN A 506 14.08 -8.30 -18.21
N GLN A 507 13.65 -8.77 -19.40
CA GLN A 507 12.88 -10.01 -19.49
C GLN A 507 13.72 -11.12 -18.85
N GLN A 508 13.39 -11.48 -17.62
CA GLN A 508 13.84 -12.74 -17.07
C GLN A 508 13.15 -13.79 -17.93
N THR A 509 13.92 -14.53 -18.72
CA THR A 509 13.54 -15.89 -19.07
C THR A 509 13.10 -16.53 -17.74
N GLN A 510 11.92 -17.13 -17.69
CA GLN A 510 11.44 -17.90 -16.53
C GLN A 510 12.42 -19.05 -16.22
N ALA A 511 13.57 -18.72 -15.64
CA ALA A 511 14.64 -19.61 -15.25
C ALA A 511 15.14 -19.31 -13.83
N LEU A 512 14.53 -18.33 -13.14
CA LEU A 512 14.92 -17.93 -11.78
C LEU A 512 14.03 -18.52 -10.68
N ALA A 513 13.34 -19.63 -10.97
CA ALA A 513 12.85 -20.51 -9.90
C ALA A 513 13.95 -21.44 -9.35
N GLN A 514 15.17 -21.46 -9.90
CA GLN A 514 16.22 -22.42 -9.51
C GLN A 514 17.58 -21.85 -9.12
N GLU A 515 17.87 -20.55 -9.30
CA GLU A 515 19.20 -20.00 -8.97
C GLU A 515 19.22 -19.08 -7.74
N ALA A 516 18.10 -18.92 -7.01
CA ALA A 516 18.05 -18.17 -5.75
C ALA A 516 18.41 -19.02 -4.51
N GLU A 517 18.77 -20.30 -4.67
CA GLU A 517 19.09 -21.22 -3.55
C GLU A 517 20.56 -21.21 -3.12
N GLU A 518 21.47 -20.58 -3.86
CA GLU A 518 22.88 -20.54 -3.47
C GLU A 518 23.33 -19.10 -3.20
N GLN A 519 23.49 -18.79 -1.92
CA GLN A 519 24.01 -17.55 -1.31
C GLN A 519 22.97 -16.54 -0.80
N GLY A 520 22.10 -16.99 0.11
CA GLY A 520 21.34 -16.12 1.01
C GLY A 520 21.69 -16.39 2.47
N GLY A 521 22.30 -15.43 3.15
CA GLY A 521 22.27 -15.37 4.61
C GLY A 521 20.82 -15.22 5.06
N GLU A 522 20.41 -16.06 6.01
CA GLU A 522 19.03 -16.31 6.44
C GLU A 522 18.19 -15.03 6.64
N ALA A 523 17.22 -14.82 5.75
CA ALA A 523 15.94 -14.23 6.12
C ALA A 523 15.05 -15.33 6.73
N PRO A 524 14.28 -15.09 7.80
CA PRO A 524 13.34 -16.08 8.28
C PRO A 524 12.30 -16.33 7.18
N ALA A 525 12.09 -17.61 6.88
CA ALA A 525 11.19 -18.08 5.85
C ALA A 525 9.85 -17.31 5.88
N GLU A 526 9.55 -16.61 4.80
CA GLU A 526 8.15 -16.49 4.39
C GLU A 526 7.62 -17.91 4.33
N ALA A 527 6.66 -18.24 5.20
CA ALA A 527 6.05 -19.55 5.21
C ALA A 527 5.57 -19.84 3.79
N SER A 528 6.19 -20.82 3.13
CA SER A 528 5.71 -21.27 1.83
C SER A 528 4.24 -21.65 1.99
N PRO A 529 3.36 -21.24 1.07
CA PRO A 529 1.93 -21.53 1.21
C PRO A 529 1.75 -23.04 1.40
N SER A 530 1.16 -23.42 2.53
CA SER A 530 1.02 -24.82 2.89
C SER A 530 -0.18 -25.41 2.15
N HIS A 531 0.04 -26.53 1.47
CA HIS A 531 -1.02 -27.25 0.78
C HIS A 531 -1.66 -28.23 1.75
N TRP A 532 -2.96 -28.07 1.96
CA TRP A 532 -3.74 -28.92 2.84
C TRP A 532 -4.81 -29.64 2.04
N ARG A 533 -4.98 -30.94 2.29
CA ARG A 533 -6.06 -31.74 1.76
C ARG A 533 -7.23 -31.70 2.73
N LEU A 534 -8.39 -31.32 2.21
CA LEU A 534 -9.66 -31.28 2.92
C LEU A 534 -10.56 -32.42 2.44
N ARG A 535 -11.03 -33.26 3.36
CA ARG A 535 -11.89 -34.41 3.06
C ARG A 535 -13.21 -34.35 3.82
N CYS A 536 -14.32 -34.27 3.08
CA CYS A 536 -15.68 -34.30 3.64
C CYS A 536 -16.58 -35.22 2.79
N ASP A 537 -16.90 -36.43 3.28
CA ASP A 537 -17.63 -37.46 2.53
C ASP A 537 -17.02 -37.71 1.12
N ASP A 538 -17.79 -37.47 0.05
CA ASP A 538 -17.37 -37.63 -1.35
C ASP A 538 -16.49 -36.47 -1.87
N LEU A 539 -16.21 -35.47 -1.03
CA LEU A 539 -15.46 -34.27 -1.42
C LEU A 539 -13.99 -34.40 -1.06
N ASP A 540 -13.15 -34.19 -2.06
CA ASP A 540 -11.70 -34.16 -1.94
C ASP A 540 -11.16 -32.88 -2.59
N ALA A 541 -10.60 -31.99 -1.77
CA ALA A 541 -10.08 -30.70 -2.21
C ALA A 541 -8.67 -30.45 -1.68
N VAL A 542 -7.85 -29.78 -2.47
CA VAL A 542 -6.57 -29.22 -2.02
C VAL A 542 -6.76 -27.72 -1.83
N VAL A 543 -6.49 -27.25 -0.62
CA VAL A 543 -6.57 -25.84 -0.23
C VAL A 543 -5.16 -25.33 0.02
N MET A 544 -4.76 -24.32 -0.75
CA MET A 544 -3.54 -23.56 -0.51
C MET A 544 -3.81 -22.48 0.53
N LEU A 545 -3.03 -22.45 1.60
CA LEU A 545 -3.18 -21.51 2.70
C LEU A 545 -2.05 -20.48 2.72
N PRO A 546 -2.34 -19.20 2.99
CA PRO A 546 -1.34 -18.13 2.89
C PRO A 546 -0.50 -17.97 4.16
N ASP A 547 -1.02 -18.37 5.31
CA ASP A 547 -0.37 -18.18 6.61
C ASP A 547 -0.92 -19.13 7.69
N ALA A 548 -0.20 -19.18 8.82
CA ALA A 548 -0.51 -20.05 9.95
C ALA A 548 -1.79 -19.64 10.73
N ALA A 549 -2.28 -18.41 10.58
CA ALA A 549 -3.51 -17.96 11.24
C ALA A 549 -4.74 -18.54 10.54
N VAL A 550 -4.73 -18.53 9.20
CA VAL A 550 -5.73 -19.23 8.38
C VAL A 550 -5.66 -20.73 8.64
N GLU A 551 -4.45 -21.32 8.67
CA GLU A 551 -4.24 -22.73 8.99
C GLU A 551 -4.87 -23.12 10.33
N ARG A 552 -4.53 -22.41 11.41
CA ARG A 552 -5.07 -22.67 12.75
C ARG A 552 -6.59 -22.57 12.75
N ARG A 553 -7.15 -21.59 12.05
CA ARG A 553 -8.60 -21.39 11.98
C ARG A 553 -9.31 -22.51 11.24
N LEU A 554 -8.72 -23.02 10.15
CA LEU A 554 -9.24 -24.19 9.45
C LEU A 554 -9.05 -25.46 10.29
N ALA A 555 -7.92 -25.63 10.99
CA ALA A 555 -7.68 -26.77 11.86
C ALA A 555 -8.67 -26.84 13.02
N GLU A 556 -8.99 -25.70 13.65
CA GLU A 556 -10.05 -25.60 14.66
C GLU A 556 -11.43 -25.98 14.11
N ALA A 557 -11.73 -25.57 12.87
CA ALA A 557 -13.04 -25.79 12.26
C ALA A 557 -13.23 -27.21 11.70
N PHE A 558 -12.22 -27.75 11.04
CA PHE A 558 -12.31 -29.01 10.29
C PHE A 558 -11.64 -30.21 10.99
N GLY A 559 -10.81 -29.99 12.00
CA GLY A 559 -10.16 -31.05 12.78
C GLY A 559 -9.41 -32.05 11.90
N GLU A 560 -9.61 -33.35 12.14
CA GLU A 560 -8.96 -34.45 11.40
C GLU A 560 -9.30 -34.48 9.90
N ARG A 561 -10.30 -33.72 9.44
CA ARG A 561 -10.66 -33.61 8.02
C ARG A 561 -9.72 -32.72 7.22
N LEU A 562 -8.87 -31.95 7.90
CA LEU A 562 -7.80 -31.16 7.32
C LEU A 562 -6.47 -31.89 7.57
N SER A 563 -5.76 -32.24 6.51
CA SER A 563 -4.47 -32.96 6.59
C SER A 563 -3.46 -32.39 5.61
N PRO A 564 -2.14 -32.47 5.86
CA PRO A 564 -1.15 -32.00 4.89
C PRO A 564 -1.29 -32.74 3.55
N ALA A 565 -1.23 -32.02 2.43
CA ALA A 565 -1.32 -32.63 1.10
C ALA A 565 0.05 -33.15 0.64
N SER A 566 0.11 -34.37 0.10
CA SER A 566 1.30 -34.89 -0.59
C SER A 566 1.36 -34.37 -2.04
N SER A 567 2.57 -34.31 -2.62
CA SER A 567 2.80 -33.80 -3.99
C SER A 567 1.98 -34.53 -5.07
N GLU A 568 1.74 -35.83 -4.90
CA GLU A 568 0.92 -36.65 -5.81
C GLU A 568 -0.59 -36.32 -5.74
N ALA A 569 -1.09 -35.86 -4.59
CA ALA A 569 -2.50 -35.50 -4.42
C ALA A 569 -2.83 -34.15 -5.07
N SER A 570 -1.85 -33.27 -5.23
CA SER A 570 -2.00 -31.97 -5.88
C SER A 570 -2.04 -32.04 -7.41
N ALA A 571 -1.78 -33.21 -8.01
CA ALA A 571 -1.75 -33.42 -9.46
C ALA A 571 -2.96 -34.23 -9.99
N ALA A 572 -3.90 -34.63 -9.12
CA ALA A 572 -5.04 -35.43 -9.52
C ALA A 572 -6.12 -34.60 -10.23
N VAL A 573 -6.45 -34.97 -11.47
CA VAL A 573 -7.42 -34.26 -12.35
C VAL A 573 -8.83 -34.15 -11.75
N THR A 574 -9.18 -35.00 -10.79
CA THR A 574 -10.51 -35.02 -10.15
C THR A 574 -10.61 -34.18 -8.88
N THR A 575 -9.53 -33.51 -8.45
CA THR A 575 -9.46 -32.79 -7.18
C THR A 575 -9.74 -31.30 -7.37
N VAL A 576 -10.56 -30.70 -6.51
CA VAL A 576 -10.87 -29.26 -6.57
C VAL A 576 -9.70 -28.47 -5.95
N HIS A 577 -9.19 -27.49 -6.68
CA HIS A 577 -8.12 -26.61 -6.21
C HIS A 577 -8.69 -25.30 -5.67
N LEU A 578 -8.53 -25.09 -4.38
CA LEU A 578 -8.93 -23.88 -3.67
C LEU A 578 -7.68 -23.16 -3.16
N ALA A 579 -7.75 -21.83 -3.10
CA ALA A 579 -6.68 -21.02 -2.54
C ALA A 579 -7.28 -19.92 -1.68
N VAL A 580 -6.80 -19.81 -0.44
CA VAL A 580 -7.02 -18.61 0.37
C VAL A 580 -5.83 -17.68 0.10
N LEU A 581 -6.13 -16.47 -0.34
CA LEU A 581 -5.14 -15.46 -0.73
C LEU A 581 -5.18 -14.30 0.26
N VAL A 582 -4.01 -13.69 0.54
CA VAL A 582 -3.95 -12.43 1.30
C VAL A 582 -4.35 -11.28 0.38
N SER A 583 -5.13 -10.34 0.89
CA SER A 583 -5.52 -9.09 0.23
C SER A 583 -5.26 -7.91 1.16
N PRO A 584 -5.00 -6.69 0.65
CA PRO A 584 -4.91 -5.49 1.49
C PRO A 584 -6.18 -5.20 2.32
N SER A 585 -7.31 -5.83 1.96
CA SER A 585 -8.59 -5.71 2.66
C SER A 585 -8.98 -6.96 3.47
N GLY A 586 -8.06 -7.89 3.70
CA GLY A 586 -8.28 -9.15 4.42
C GLY A 586 -7.84 -10.36 3.61
N TYR A 587 -8.77 -11.27 3.32
CA TYR A 587 -8.54 -12.51 2.59
C TYR A 587 -9.44 -12.61 1.37
N ALA A 588 -9.03 -13.43 0.42
CA ALA A 588 -9.77 -13.80 -0.78
C ALA A 588 -9.81 -15.32 -0.92
N LEU A 589 -10.89 -15.84 -1.51
CA LEU A 589 -11.00 -17.25 -1.87
C LEU A 589 -10.98 -17.35 -3.39
N ALA A 590 -10.06 -18.13 -3.94
CA ALA A 590 -9.98 -18.47 -5.34
C ALA A 590 -10.21 -19.97 -5.54
N GLN A 591 -10.80 -20.32 -6.69
CA GLN A 591 -11.00 -21.69 -7.13
C GLN A 591 -10.53 -21.80 -8.58
N ASP A 592 -9.65 -22.76 -8.87
CA ASP A 592 -9.12 -22.98 -10.23
C ASP A 592 -8.62 -21.68 -10.88
N ALA A 593 -7.89 -20.87 -10.10
CA ALA A 593 -7.40 -19.53 -10.43
C ALA A 593 -8.46 -18.42 -10.65
N ARG A 594 -9.77 -18.70 -10.52
CA ARG A 594 -10.84 -17.68 -10.53
C ARG A 594 -11.12 -17.19 -9.11
N LEU A 595 -11.12 -15.88 -8.89
CA LEU A 595 -11.53 -15.28 -7.62
C LEU A 595 -13.03 -15.48 -7.40
N VAL A 596 -13.43 -16.14 -6.32
CA VAL A 596 -14.83 -16.47 -6.00
C VAL A 596 -15.37 -15.70 -4.80
N ALA A 597 -14.51 -15.20 -3.91
CA ALA A 597 -14.86 -14.27 -2.83
C ALA A 597 -13.67 -13.37 -2.47
N SER A 598 -13.92 -12.16 -1.98
CA SER A 598 -12.88 -11.19 -1.61
C SER A 598 -13.29 -10.34 -0.40
N ARG A 599 -12.32 -9.64 0.21
CA ARG A 599 -12.51 -8.78 1.39
C ARG A 599 -13.01 -9.54 2.63
N LEU A 600 -12.65 -10.81 2.75
CA LEU A 600 -13.00 -11.65 3.89
C LEU A 600 -12.14 -11.28 5.08
N THR A 601 -12.72 -11.11 6.27
CA THR A 601 -11.96 -11.14 7.52
C THR A 601 -11.51 -12.57 7.82
N LEU A 602 -10.53 -12.75 8.73
CA LEU A 602 -10.08 -14.09 9.15
C LEU A 602 -11.25 -14.96 9.66
N ALA A 603 -12.23 -14.35 10.32
CA ALA A 603 -13.42 -15.03 10.82
C ALA A 603 -14.36 -15.52 9.70
N GLU A 604 -14.34 -14.85 8.53
CA GLU A 604 -15.21 -15.13 7.39
C GLU A 604 -14.59 -16.15 6.40
N VAL A 605 -13.30 -16.47 6.54
CA VAL A 605 -12.62 -17.46 5.68
C VAL A 605 -13.27 -18.83 5.76
N VAL A 606 -13.48 -19.36 6.97
CA VAL A 606 -14.10 -20.69 7.17
C VAL A 606 -15.53 -20.74 6.63
N PRO A 607 -16.42 -19.76 6.94
CA PRO A 607 -17.76 -19.73 6.35
C PRO A 607 -17.79 -19.63 4.82
N ALA A 608 -16.93 -18.79 4.23
CA ALA A 608 -16.84 -18.63 2.77
C ALA A 608 -16.37 -19.93 2.09
N LEU A 609 -15.37 -20.59 2.67
CA LEU A 609 -14.91 -21.91 2.23
C LEU A 609 -16.03 -22.94 2.34
N GLY A 610 -16.74 -22.99 3.47
CA GLY A 610 -17.87 -23.89 3.70
C GLY A 610 -18.99 -23.73 2.66
N THR A 611 -19.38 -22.50 2.33
CA THR A 611 -20.37 -22.22 1.27
C THR A 611 -19.92 -22.75 -0.09
N ARG A 612 -18.61 -22.66 -0.40
CA ARG A 612 -18.08 -23.15 -1.68
C ARG A 612 -18.11 -24.67 -1.76
N LEU A 613 -17.76 -25.35 -0.67
CA LEU A 613 -17.79 -26.81 -0.57
C LEU A 613 -19.24 -27.34 -0.70
N LEU A 614 -20.21 -26.69 -0.06
CA LEU A 614 -21.64 -27.04 -0.16
C LEU A 614 -22.12 -27.10 -1.61
N ARG A 615 -21.85 -26.04 -2.38
CA ARG A 615 -22.28 -25.94 -3.78
C ARG A 615 -21.63 -26.98 -4.68
N ARG A 616 -20.46 -27.51 -4.32
CA ARG A 616 -19.77 -28.54 -5.12
C ARG A 616 -20.29 -29.95 -4.89
N VAL A 617 -20.77 -30.24 -3.70
CA VAL A 617 -21.31 -31.55 -3.35
C VAL A 617 -22.69 -31.79 -3.99
N ALA A 618 -23.40 -30.72 -4.38
CA ALA A 618 -24.69 -30.80 -5.06
C ALA A 618 -24.62 -31.54 -6.41
N ARG A 619 -25.56 -32.47 -6.63
CA ARG A 619 -25.74 -33.22 -7.88
C ARG A 619 -27.14 -32.98 -8.44
N ALA A 620 -27.34 -33.24 -9.74
CA ALA A 620 -28.63 -33.01 -10.41
C ALA A 620 -29.82 -33.76 -9.77
N GLU A 621 -29.56 -34.97 -9.27
CA GLU A 621 -30.53 -35.85 -8.60
C GLU A 621 -30.41 -35.85 -7.08
N ALA A 622 -29.45 -35.09 -6.53
CA ALA A 622 -29.24 -34.96 -5.10
C ALA A 622 -28.84 -33.52 -4.75
N PRO A 623 -29.82 -32.59 -4.67
CA PRO A 623 -29.54 -31.21 -4.31
C PRO A 623 -29.03 -31.10 -2.87
N VAL A 624 -28.31 -30.03 -2.58
CA VAL A 624 -27.82 -29.72 -1.22
C VAL A 624 -28.58 -28.51 -0.70
N LEU A 625 -29.08 -28.63 0.53
CA LEU A 625 -29.73 -27.57 1.29
C LEU A 625 -28.73 -27.01 2.30
N ASP A 626 -28.54 -25.68 2.29
CA ASP A 626 -27.73 -24.95 3.27
C ASP A 626 -28.51 -24.73 4.58
N LEU A 627 -28.72 -25.85 5.29
CA LEU A 627 -29.44 -25.91 6.55
C LEU A 627 -28.51 -26.33 7.68
N VAL A 628 -28.90 -26.02 8.91
CA VAL A 628 -28.26 -26.59 10.09
C VAL A 628 -28.96 -27.88 10.46
N TRP A 629 -28.20 -28.96 10.56
CA TRP A 629 -28.62 -30.19 11.22
C TRP A 629 -28.23 -30.13 12.69
N TRP A 630 -29.23 -30.08 13.58
CA TRP A 630 -29.01 -30.04 15.02
C TRP A 630 -29.52 -31.31 15.71
N SER A 631 -28.65 -31.95 16.49
CA SER A 631 -28.91 -33.17 17.24
C SER A 631 -28.64 -32.95 18.75
N PRO A 632 -29.67 -32.59 19.54
CA PRO A 632 -29.51 -32.37 20.99
C PRO A 632 -29.21 -33.65 21.77
N ALA A 633 -29.61 -34.81 21.24
CA ALA A 633 -29.41 -36.11 21.83
C ALA A 633 -29.35 -37.18 20.72
N PRO A 634 -28.68 -38.33 20.95
CA PRO A 634 -28.63 -39.43 19.99
C PRO A 634 -30.03 -39.87 19.54
N GLY A 635 -30.22 -40.02 18.23
CA GLY A 635 -31.51 -40.40 17.63
C GLY A 635 -32.52 -39.25 17.45
N GLN A 636 -32.20 -38.02 17.89
CA GLN A 636 -33.02 -36.83 17.65
C GLN A 636 -32.31 -35.87 16.69
N ALA A 637 -33.01 -35.37 15.66
CA ALA A 637 -32.46 -34.39 14.71
C ALA A 637 -33.50 -33.35 14.28
N THR A 638 -33.13 -32.07 14.21
CA THR A 638 -33.98 -30.97 13.71
C THR A 638 -33.21 -30.21 12.66
N LEU A 639 -33.90 -29.79 11.60
CA LEU A 639 -33.35 -28.90 10.57
C LEU A 639 -33.71 -27.46 10.89
N LEU A 640 -32.71 -26.59 10.90
CA LEU A 640 -32.89 -25.15 11.08
C LEU A 640 -32.56 -24.42 9.79
N ALA A 641 -33.54 -23.70 9.24
CA ALA A 641 -33.37 -22.77 8.13
C ALA A 641 -33.19 -21.36 8.70
N LEU A 642 -31.98 -20.83 8.60
CA LEU A 642 -31.54 -19.62 9.31
C LEU A 642 -31.39 -18.37 8.41
N GLY A 643 -31.82 -18.41 7.15
CA GLY A 643 -31.67 -17.27 6.22
C GLY A 643 -30.22 -16.80 6.04
N GLU A 644 -30.01 -15.52 5.68
CA GLU A 644 -28.66 -14.92 5.51
C GLU A 644 -27.84 -14.88 6.83
N THR A 645 -28.49 -15.10 7.97
CA THR A 645 -27.89 -15.14 9.32
C THR A 645 -27.46 -16.55 9.76
N ALA A 646 -27.41 -17.53 8.84
CA ALA A 646 -27.08 -18.95 9.07
C ALA A 646 -25.77 -19.29 9.80
N GLN A 647 -24.97 -18.28 10.15
CA GLN A 647 -23.70 -18.44 10.84
C GLN A 647 -23.76 -18.13 12.34
N ARG A 648 -24.91 -17.77 12.92
CA ARG A 648 -24.96 -17.33 14.34
C ARG A 648 -25.88 -18.18 15.20
N LEU A 649 -25.61 -19.48 15.27
CA LEU A 649 -26.15 -20.27 16.38
C LEU A 649 -25.46 -19.86 17.68
N PRO A 650 -26.17 -19.84 18.81
CA PRO A 650 -25.56 -19.76 20.13
C PRO A 650 -24.46 -20.82 20.29
N THR A 651 -23.31 -20.43 20.84
CA THR A 651 -22.16 -21.33 21.07
C THR A 651 -22.41 -22.34 22.20
N ASP A 652 -23.44 -22.13 23.00
CA ASP A 652 -23.85 -22.92 24.16
C ASP A 652 -25.00 -23.90 23.84
N LEU A 653 -25.26 -24.17 22.56
CA LEU A 653 -26.31 -25.07 22.13
C LEU A 653 -26.01 -26.52 22.55
N PRO A 654 -26.96 -27.25 23.19
CA PRO A 654 -26.72 -28.62 23.62
C PRO A 654 -26.70 -29.59 22.43
N GLY A 655 -25.76 -30.55 22.45
CA GLY A 655 -25.64 -31.62 21.45
C GLY A 655 -24.73 -31.26 20.26
N GLU A 656 -24.86 -32.02 19.18
CA GLU A 656 -24.05 -31.86 17.95
C GLU A 656 -24.80 -31.00 16.92
N ALA A 657 -24.10 -30.10 16.23
CA ALA A 657 -24.64 -29.33 15.12
C ALA A 657 -23.69 -29.32 13.93
N CYS A 658 -24.22 -29.40 12.71
CA CYS A 658 -23.43 -29.24 11.50
C CYS A 658 -24.20 -28.53 10.40
N ARG A 659 -23.48 -28.03 9.40
CA ARG A 659 -24.01 -27.33 8.24
C ARG A 659 -24.13 -28.27 7.04
N GLY A 660 -25.19 -28.09 6.26
CA GLY A 660 -25.40 -28.72 4.97
C GLY A 660 -26.10 -30.07 5.05
N VAL A 661 -27.12 -30.23 4.19
CA VAL A 661 -27.91 -31.46 4.11
C VAL A 661 -28.12 -31.82 2.65
N ARG A 662 -27.82 -33.07 2.29
CA ARG A 662 -28.09 -33.63 0.96
C ARG A 662 -29.45 -34.30 0.96
N LEU A 663 -30.26 -34.01 -0.05
CA LEU A 663 -31.52 -34.70 -0.30
C LEU A 663 -31.28 -35.80 -1.34
N VAL A 664 -31.52 -37.06 -0.97
CA VAL A 664 -31.35 -38.23 -1.84
C VAL A 664 -32.72 -38.87 -2.05
N VAL A 665 -33.09 -39.17 -3.29
CA VAL A 665 -34.37 -39.85 -3.60
C VAL A 665 -34.06 -41.29 -4.00
N GLU A 666 -34.25 -42.23 -3.09
CA GLU A 666 -34.09 -43.68 -3.34
C GLU A 666 -35.46 -44.36 -3.35
N GLY A 667 -35.79 -45.09 -4.43
CA GLY A 667 -37.06 -45.83 -4.52
C GLY A 667 -38.33 -44.97 -4.46
N GLY A 668 -38.24 -43.68 -4.76
CA GLY A 668 -39.37 -42.73 -4.68
C GLY A 668 -39.61 -42.15 -3.29
N GLN A 669 -38.76 -42.44 -2.30
CA GLN A 669 -38.82 -41.88 -0.95
C GLN A 669 -37.63 -40.92 -0.74
N PRO A 670 -37.87 -39.66 -0.33
CA PRO A 670 -36.80 -38.71 -0.05
C PRO A 670 -36.14 -39.02 1.30
N ARG A 671 -34.81 -39.02 1.32
CA ARG A 671 -33.96 -39.19 2.50
C ARG A 671 -33.00 -38.01 2.63
N LEU A 672 -32.76 -37.58 3.85
CA LEU A 672 -31.80 -36.51 4.16
C LEU A 672 -30.51 -37.06 4.75
N GLU A 673 -29.39 -36.54 4.28
CA GLU A 673 -28.06 -36.91 4.74
C GLU A 673 -27.27 -35.65 5.14
N PRO A 674 -26.84 -35.52 6.41
CA PRO A 674 -26.02 -34.39 6.83
C PRO A 674 -24.60 -34.48 6.23
N LEU A 675 -24.08 -33.34 5.78
CA LEU A 675 -22.74 -33.21 5.19
C LEU A 675 -21.64 -32.96 6.22
N GLY A 676 -22.01 -32.66 7.47
CA GLY A 676 -21.06 -32.51 8.55
C GLY A 676 -20.13 -31.31 8.43
N LEU A 677 -20.45 -30.26 7.67
CA LEU A 677 -19.60 -29.08 7.54
C LEU A 677 -19.65 -28.22 8.81
N PRO A 678 -18.57 -27.46 9.13
CA PRO A 678 -18.51 -26.68 10.36
C PRO A 678 -19.46 -25.48 10.34
N LEU A 679 -19.85 -25.04 11.54
CA LEU A 679 -20.59 -23.81 11.81
C LEU A 679 -19.70 -22.86 12.62
N VAL A 680 -19.99 -21.57 12.61
CA VAL A 680 -19.22 -20.63 13.44
C VAL A 680 -19.45 -20.98 14.91
N GLY A 681 -18.35 -21.28 15.61
CA GLY A 681 -18.39 -21.69 17.02
C GLY A 681 -18.67 -23.18 17.26
N HIS A 682 -18.92 -23.98 16.22
CA HIS A 682 -19.16 -25.43 16.32
C HIS A 682 -18.30 -26.19 15.29
N PRO A 683 -17.33 -27.03 15.72
CA PRO A 683 -16.43 -27.74 14.83
C PRO A 683 -17.16 -28.81 13.99
N ALA A 684 -16.54 -29.25 12.89
CA ALA A 684 -17.09 -30.30 12.05
C ALA A 684 -17.27 -31.62 12.83
N ALA A 685 -18.51 -32.08 12.98
CA ALA A 685 -18.84 -33.32 13.67
C ALA A 685 -19.23 -34.44 12.68
N ALA A 686 -18.89 -35.69 13.00
CA ALA A 686 -19.45 -36.86 12.35
C ALA A 686 -20.82 -37.13 12.99
N THR A 687 -21.89 -36.69 12.35
CA THR A 687 -23.23 -36.69 12.97
C THR A 687 -23.65 -38.11 13.34
N SER A 688 -23.74 -38.36 14.65
CA SER A 688 -24.23 -39.59 15.27
C SER A 688 -25.70 -39.95 14.94
N ALA A 689 -26.38 -39.13 14.13
CA ALA A 689 -27.80 -39.18 13.81
C ALA A 689 -28.15 -39.60 12.37
N ARG A 690 -27.25 -40.30 11.64
CA ARG A 690 -27.59 -40.94 10.35
C ARG A 690 -28.65 -42.04 10.60
N GLY A 691 -29.94 -41.69 10.56
CA GLY A 691 -31.05 -42.64 10.76
C GLY A 691 -32.22 -42.18 11.63
N ALA A 692 -32.31 -40.89 11.99
CA ALA A 692 -33.52 -40.36 12.65
C ALA A 692 -34.74 -40.45 11.70
N ALA A 693 -35.83 -41.06 12.16
CA ALA A 693 -37.03 -41.30 11.33
C ALA A 693 -37.84 -40.02 11.08
N ASP A 694 -37.91 -39.12 12.06
CA ASP A 694 -38.66 -37.85 11.97
C ASP A 694 -37.74 -36.65 12.24
N VAL A 695 -37.50 -35.85 11.20
CA VAL A 695 -36.61 -34.67 11.26
C VAL A 695 -37.41 -33.41 10.92
N PRO A 696 -37.99 -32.70 11.92
CA PRO A 696 -38.79 -31.51 11.67
C PRO A 696 -37.96 -30.35 11.10
N LEU A 697 -38.62 -29.51 10.29
CA LEU A 697 -38.07 -28.27 9.76
C LEU A 697 -38.52 -27.08 10.61
N VAL A 698 -37.57 -26.25 11.03
CA VAL A 698 -37.82 -24.98 11.71
C VAL A 698 -37.19 -23.85 10.89
N VAL A 699 -38.02 -22.91 10.44
CA VAL A 699 -37.60 -21.67 9.77
C VAL A 699 -37.52 -20.57 10.80
N ILE A 700 -36.42 -19.83 10.81
CA ILE A 700 -36.18 -18.73 11.74
C ILE A 700 -36.22 -17.43 10.95
N GLN A 701 -37.05 -16.48 11.38
CA GLN A 701 -37.18 -15.19 10.71
C GLN A 701 -35.90 -14.35 10.87
N GLY A 702 -35.55 -13.59 9.83
CA GLY A 702 -34.45 -12.61 9.87
C GLY A 702 -34.74 -11.44 10.81
N ASP A 703 -33.70 -10.71 11.21
CA ASP A 703 -33.75 -9.61 12.19
C ASP A 703 -34.76 -8.50 11.80
N GLY A 704 -36.02 -8.67 12.20
CA GLY A 704 -37.03 -7.62 12.23
C GLY A 704 -37.00 -6.93 13.60
N GLU A 705 -36.99 -5.59 13.60
CA GLU A 705 -36.93 -4.79 14.82
C GLU A 705 -38.07 -5.14 15.81
N GLY A 706 -37.71 -5.65 16.98
CA GLY A 706 -38.45 -5.41 18.23
C GLY A 706 -39.74 -6.20 18.52
N GLY A 707 -40.04 -7.30 17.82
CA GLY A 707 -41.20 -8.14 18.12
C GLY A 707 -41.00 -9.09 19.31
N GLU A 708 -41.95 -9.14 20.26
CA GLU A 708 -41.99 -10.19 21.28
C GLU A 708 -42.07 -11.59 20.62
N ALA A 709 -41.32 -12.54 21.18
CA ALA A 709 -41.27 -13.91 20.67
C ALA A 709 -42.59 -14.66 20.92
N GLY A 710 -43.46 -14.68 19.92
CA GLY A 710 -44.70 -15.46 19.90
C GLY A 710 -44.48 -16.98 19.75
N PRO A 711 -45.55 -17.80 19.90
CA PRO A 711 -45.46 -19.25 19.73
C PRO A 711 -45.10 -19.64 18.29
N PRO A 712 -44.50 -20.84 18.07
CA PRO A 712 -44.14 -21.32 16.74
C PRO A 712 -45.38 -21.42 15.84
N ARG A 713 -45.32 -20.78 14.68
CA ARG A 713 -46.39 -20.81 13.68
C ARG A 713 -46.21 -22.03 12.77
N PRO A 714 -47.22 -22.89 12.56
CA PRO A 714 -47.12 -23.95 11.55
C PRO A 714 -46.97 -23.33 10.16
N LEU A 715 -46.09 -23.90 9.33
CA LEU A 715 -45.90 -23.46 7.95
C LEU A 715 -46.66 -24.35 6.97
N SER A 716 -47.36 -23.71 6.03
CA SER A 716 -47.86 -24.42 4.86
C SER A 716 -46.69 -24.98 4.04
N ARG A 717 -46.98 -26.00 3.22
CA ARG A 717 -45.98 -26.63 2.35
C ARG A 717 -45.34 -25.61 1.39
N LEU A 718 -46.14 -24.68 0.86
CA LEU A 718 -45.66 -23.65 -0.06
C LEU A 718 -44.78 -22.60 0.63
N GLU A 719 -45.11 -22.19 1.86
CA GLU A 719 -44.27 -21.25 2.62
C GLU A 719 -42.92 -21.90 2.99
N ALA A 720 -42.92 -23.17 3.39
CA ALA A 720 -41.69 -23.91 3.65
C ALA A 720 -40.84 -24.08 2.38
N LEU A 721 -41.47 -24.38 1.24
CA LEU A 721 -40.78 -24.47 -0.04
C LEU A 721 -40.16 -23.12 -0.44
N ALA A 722 -40.89 -22.01 -0.24
CA ALA A 722 -40.40 -20.66 -0.51
C ALA A 722 -39.21 -20.29 0.40
N ALA A 723 -39.22 -20.71 1.66
CA ALA A 723 -38.12 -20.49 2.60
C ALA A 723 -36.87 -21.32 2.27
N LEU A 724 -37.03 -22.52 1.72
CA LEU A 724 -35.92 -23.41 1.38
C LEU A 724 -35.32 -23.13 -0.01
N LEU A 725 -36.08 -22.54 -0.92
CA LEU A 725 -35.63 -22.30 -2.30
C LEU A 725 -34.31 -21.50 -2.38
N PRO A 726 -34.10 -20.40 -1.64
CA PRO A 726 -32.83 -19.66 -1.64
C PRO A 726 -31.67 -20.46 -1.05
N LEU A 727 -31.97 -21.45 -0.21
CA LEU A 727 -31.00 -22.30 0.49
C LEU A 727 -30.70 -23.59 -0.29
N THR A 728 -31.33 -23.82 -1.44
CA THR A 728 -31.17 -25.04 -2.23
C THR A 728 -30.18 -24.83 -3.36
N HIS A 729 -29.20 -25.73 -3.47
CA HIS A 729 -28.13 -25.67 -4.48
C HIS A 729 -28.16 -26.90 -5.39
N GLY A 730 -28.11 -26.63 -6.70
CA GLY A 730 -27.94 -27.63 -7.77
C GLY A 730 -26.49 -27.81 -8.20
N PRO A 731 -26.21 -28.73 -9.15
CA PRO A 731 -24.85 -29.02 -9.60
C PRO A 731 -24.20 -27.80 -10.28
N GLY A 732 -22.94 -27.51 -9.92
CA GLY A 732 -22.14 -26.50 -10.65
C GLY A 732 -22.69 -25.07 -10.58
N GLU A 733 -23.26 -24.69 -9.44
CA GLU A 733 -23.85 -23.35 -9.19
C GLU A 733 -25.16 -23.05 -9.94
N THR A 734 -25.80 -24.06 -10.54
CA THR A 734 -27.10 -23.88 -11.18
C THR A 734 -28.25 -23.97 -10.18
N THR A 735 -29.42 -23.46 -10.59
CA THR A 735 -30.68 -23.71 -9.89
C THR A 735 -30.98 -25.21 -9.81
N PRO A 736 -31.70 -25.67 -8.77
CA PRO A 736 -32.11 -27.06 -8.64
C PRO A 736 -33.02 -27.51 -9.80
N SER A 737 -32.92 -28.79 -10.18
CA SER A 737 -33.73 -29.38 -11.26
C SER A 737 -35.20 -29.52 -10.86
N ALA A 738 -36.11 -29.67 -11.83
CA ALA A 738 -37.53 -29.91 -11.54
C ALA A 738 -37.77 -31.19 -10.72
N ALA A 739 -36.96 -32.24 -10.97
CA ALA A 739 -37.00 -33.48 -10.21
C ALA A 739 -36.53 -33.29 -8.75
N ALA A 740 -35.47 -32.51 -8.55
CA ALA A 740 -34.98 -32.12 -7.22
C ALA A 740 -36.05 -31.33 -6.44
N MET A 741 -36.75 -30.41 -7.10
CA MET A 741 -37.84 -29.66 -6.49
C MET A 741 -39.06 -30.53 -6.15
N ALA A 742 -39.40 -31.50 -7.00
CA ALA A 742 -40.46 -32.46 -6.72
C ALA A 742 -40.12 -33.36 -5.53
N GLY A 743 -38.86 -33.80 -5.41
CA GLY A 743 -38.37 -34.56 -4.26
C GLY A 743 -38.41 -33.76 -2.96
N LEU A 744 -38.07 -32.46 -3.01
CA LEU A 744 -38.16 -31.57 -1.86
C LEU A 744 -39.61 -31.34 -1.42
N ASP A 745 -40.52 -31.15 -2.38
CA ASP A 745 -41.96 -31.00 -2.12
C ASP A 745 -42.59 -32.26 -1.52
N ALA A 746 -42.20 -33.45 -2.02
CA ALA A 746 -42.60 -34.74 -1.47
C ALA A 746 -42.04 -34.98 -0.06
N TRP A 747 -40.81 -34.55 0.21
CA TRP A 747 -40.24 -34.61 1.55
C TRP A 747 -40.99 -33.69 2.52
N LEU A 748 -41.30 -32.47 2.05
CA LEU A 748 -42.06 -31.52 2.86
C LEU A 748 -43.39 -32.13 3.24
N GLU A 749 -44.12 -32.83 2.37
CA GLU A 749 -45.41 -33.48 2.65
C GLU A 749 -45.41 -34.32 3.94
N GLU A 750 -44.32 -35.03 4.21
CA GLU A 750 -44.21 -35.99 5.33
C GLU A 750 -43.58 -35.39 6.61
N VAL A 751 -43.19 -34.12 6.60
CA VAL A 751 -42.39 -33.50 7.68
C VAL A 751 -43.15 -32.37 8.38
N ALA A 752 -43.02 -32.29 9.71
CA ALA A 752 -43.55 -31.16 10.49
C ALA A 752 -42.72 -29.89 10.24
N ARG A 753 -43.38 -28.75 9.93
CA ARG A 753 -42.75 -27.49 9.49
C ARG A 753 -43.25 -26.33 10.34
N HIS A 754 -42.34 -25.55 10.91
CA HIS A 754 -42.68 -24.44 11.79
C HIS A 754 -41.83 -23.21 11.52
N GLU A 755 -42.35 -22.04 11.85
CA GLU A 755 -41.68 -20.75 11.85
C GLU A 755 -41.54 -20.21 13.27
N VAL A 756 -40.37 -19.67 13.60
CA VAL A 756 -40.03 -19.13 14.93
C VAL A 756 -39.37 -17.75 14.80
N ALA A 757 -39.66 -16.87 15.76
CA ALA A 757 -39.10 -15.53 15.88
C ALA A 757 -37.56 -15.54 16.11
N PRO A 758 -36.83 -14.45 15.77
CA PRO A 758 -35.36 -14.40 15.72
C PRO A 758 -34.63 -14.64 17.06
N THR A 759 -35.28 -14.41 18.22
CA THR A 759 -34.64 -14.56 19.54
C THR A 759 -34.66 -16.01 20.04
N LEU A 760 -33.69 -16.80 19.60
CA LEU A 760 -33.51 -18.19 20.03
C LEU A 760 -32.59 -18.27 21.25
N SER A 761 -33.11 -18.74 22.39
CA SER A 761 -32.27 -19.29 23.45
C SER A 761 -32.23 -20.82 23.35
N PRO A 762 -31.10 -21.48 23.63
CA PRO A 762 -31.00 -22.95 23.65
C PRO A 762 -32.07 -23.63 24.52
N GLU A 763 -32.40 -23.00 25.65
CA GLU A 763 -33.44 -23.43 26.58
C GLU A 763 -34.84 -23.45 25.94
N ARG A 764 -35.16 -22.46 25.10
CA ARG A 764 -36.46 -22.37 24.40
C ARG A 764 -36.56 -23.36 23.25
N LEU A 765 -35.46 -23.61 22.54
CA LEU A 765 -35.40 -24.62 21.47
C LEU A 765 -35.57 -26.04 22.04
N ALA A 766 -34.91 -26.32 23.16
CA ALA A 766 -35.05 -27.56 23.91
C ALA A 766 -36.46 -27.71 24.52
N ALA A 767 -37.01 -26.65 25.12
CA ALA A 767 -38.37 -26.64 25.68
C ALA A 767 -39.45 -26.83 24.60
N TRP A 768 -39.30 -26.21 23.42
CA TRP A 768 -40.18 -26.42 22.27
C TRP A 768 -40.22 -27.89 21.84
N ARG A 769 -39.05 -28.51 21.76
CA ARG A 769 -38.93 -29.91 21.34
C ARG A 769 -39.48 -30.88 22.39
N LEU A 770 -39.21 -30.63 23.67
CA LEU A 770 -39.75 -31.40 24.79
C LEU A 770 -41.29 -31.28 24.89
N ALA A 771 -41.86 -30.10 24.61
CA ALA A 771 -43.30 -29.88 24.62
C ALA A 771 -44.05 -30.58 23.47
N ARG A 772 -43.36 -30.92 22.36
CA ARG A 772 -43.95 -31.56 21.17
C ARG A 772 -43.42 -32.95 20.86
N GLY A 773 -42.53 -33.51 21.69
CA GLY A 773 -42.07 -34.90 21.62
C GLY A 773 -43.18 -35.96 21.80
N GLY A 774 -44.45 -35.58 21.75
CA GLY A 774 -45.63 -36.44 21.79
C GLY A 774 -46.80 -36.02 20.89
N THR A 775 -46.70 -34.95 20.08
CA THR A 775 -47.80 -34.53 19.19
C THR A 775 -47.67 -35.21 17.83
N THR A 776 -48.65 -36.03 17.47
CA THR A 776 -48.68 -36.86 16.26
C THR A 776 -49.03 -36.05 15.00
N ARG A 777 -48.74 -36.62 13.82
CA ARG A 777 -48.96 -36.10 12.46
C ARG A 777 -50.33 -35.45 12.22
N GLU A 778 -51.38 -35.87 12.92
CA GLU A 778 -52.75 -35.37 12.76
C GLU A 778 -52.96 -33.99 13.40
N GLU A 779 -52.39 -33.74 14.58
CA GLU A 779 -52.63 -32.49 15.34
C GLU A 779 -51.99 -31.26 14.69
N ALA A 780 -50.89 -31.45 13.94
CA ALA A 780 -50.22 -30.36 13.23
C ALA A 780 -50.94 -29.94 11.93
N ASN A 781 -51.65 -30.86 11.28
CA ASN A 781 -52.42 -30.58 10.06
C ASN A 781 -53.75 -29.87 10.37
N ASP A 782 -54.41 -30.22 11.48
CA ASP A 782 -55.65 -29.55 11.91
C ASP A 782 -55.42 -28.08 12.29
N ALA A 783 -54.30 -27.76 12.96
CA ALA A 783 -53.96 -26.38 13.32
C ALA A 783 -53.63 -25.49 12.11
N ALA A 784 -53.16 -26.06 10.99
CA ALA A 784 -52.89 -25.31 9.76
C ALA A 784 -54.15 -25.10 8.90
N ALA A 785 -55.13 -26.02 8.99
CA ALA A 785 -56.41 -25.89 8.29
C ALA A 785 -57.25 -24.74 8.87
N ASP A 786 -57.30 -24.60 10.20
CA ASP A 786 -58.07 -23.54 10.88
C ASP A 786 -57.53 -22.12 10.60
N ALA A 787 -56.23 -21.95 10.38
CA ALA A 787 -55.63 -20.65 10.09
C ALA A 787 -55.89 -20.16 8.64
N SER A 788 -56.30 -21.05 7.73
CA SER A 788 -56.57 -20.70 6.32
C SER A 788 -57.99 -20.20 6.05
N VAL A 789 -58.88 -20.25 7.04
CA VAL A 789 -60.31 -19.89 6.90
C VAL A 789 -60.60 -18.43 7.27
N ASP A 790 -59.66 -17.72 7.91
CA ASP A 790 -59.83 -16.34 8.40
C ASP A 790 -58.87 -15.30 7.76
N ALA A 791 -58.39 -15.53 6.53
CA ALA A 791 -57.59 -14.56 5.76
C ALA A 791 -58.31 -14.04 4.50
#